data_AF-A0A976AT57-F1
#
_entry.id   AF-A0A976AT57-F1
#
_cell.length_a   1.000
_cell.length_b   1.000
_cell.length_c   1.000
_cell.angle_alpha   90.00
_cell.angle_beta   90.00
_cell.angle_gamma   90.00
#
_symmetry.space_group_name_H-M   'P 1'
#
loop_
_entity.id
_entity.type
_entity.pdbx_description
1 polymer ?
#
loop_
_entity_poly.entity_id
_entity_poly.type
_entity_poly.pdbx_seq_one_letter_code
_entity_poly.pdbx_strand_id
1 'polypeptide(L)'
;MSAGIVQAATPATALAAGLPPGAADCLVAHVLTPPGLRWVGGEPLAARLLRAERDAALALPGIRAVVVRNNFAGVAAVSATQAADAARALRARWSAPPRAVATPAARHTLAQRGDAAAALEHARASHTQHYQWPLAGSRDDACCTVVADWRDGTLTVWLPGTRPGALRAELAALLGIAPTQVLLVCWQDPNDRADPALLAPHAAADAALLAHASGQPVVRRLRAAEVGLADAALDIRIDSARTGATVDAYAATLSGATAPVSPLALWLTHTPAPVTDSLDAGHGGDAALPPYDIPHAELAVSGDPVAFKAAPLTAARAQVFARESHLDELAAASDADPVALRLAHLHDRRGAALVRQVAARAGWDPDANAAAPRASAAAGNVRRGRGFAYAHSIDHDAGQSWSAWVAEVEVDGTTGELAVTRVTVGHDSESLPPPQAATTTRSIERDVVATALQLTAATPGFDTWPADARVAGETLPAVPTQALPEVRLAGTLATHDALAAGPTDSMPAAAAVANAIYDATGVRLRKPPFSAERIRLALAEASPGDKRNQRKKRGWIAAAAAAAAGVCATLLPWRAPIAPVAPPEPGFYSAATLERGRLVAAAGDCAVCHTAPGGAKNAGGLPLETPFGTVYSTNITPDAQTGIGNWSFAAFERAMREGIHRDGRRLYPAFPYTAFAKISDGDMQALYGYLMSAEPVASAVPQTQLAFPFNVRPLLAGWNLLFHRNERFTPDPSRSAQWNRGAYLAEGLGHCSACHSPRNALGAEQGGRRYLTGGSAEGWEAPALTALSQAPVPWTEAALFTYLRGGYAPHHGAAAGPMAPVVEELAQLPEDDVRAIAHYVASFGAPAPAPSVLAAQAAQVEQRSQQAARTLGGPAERLYQSACAVCHQSDQGIAQFGVKPSLALNTNLHSQLPDNVIQVLLRGMPAPPNSELGAMPGYADTLDDQQIAQLAQYLRARFAPDKAAWQDLENTVARLRAAPVH
;
A
#
# COMPACT_ATOMS: atom_id res chain seq x y z
N MET A 1 13.64 -42.53 -45.40
CA MET A 1 14.03 -43.81 -44.79
C MET A 1 13.72 -43.72 -43.31
N SER A 2 12.84 -44.62 -42.87
CA SER A 2 12.48 -45.07 -41.51
C SER A 2 12.43 -44.09 -40.34
N ALA A 3 11.19 -43.90 -39.88
CA ALA A 3 10.80 -43.36 -38.60
C ALA A 3 11.46 -44.10 -37.41
N GLY A 4 12.02 -43.33 -36.49
CA GLY A 4 12.32 -43.75 -35.13
C GLY A 4 11.43 -42.97 -34.17
N ILE A 5 10.29 -43.54 -33.83
CA ILE A 5 9.42 -43.07 -32.74
C ILE A 5 10.22 -43.28 -31.45
N VAL A 6 10.66 -42.20 -30.81
CA VAL A 6 11.11 -42.25 -29.42
C VAL A 6 9.86 -42.35 -28.56
N GLN A 7 9.76 -43.47 -27.82
CA GLN A 7 8.71 -43.79 -26.88
C GLN A 7 8.34 -42.59 -26.00
N ALA A 8 7.06 -42.22 -26.06
CA ALA A 8 6.41 -41.52 -24.96
C ALA A 8 6.68 -42.31 -23.66
N ALA A 9 7.17 -41.62 -22.63
CA ALA A 9 7.23 -42.17 -21.29
C ALA A 9 5.86 -42.76 -20.93
N THR A 10 5.87 -43.96 -20.37
CA THR A 10 4.66 -44.70 -19.98
C THR A 10 3.81 -43.88 -19.01
N PRO A 11 2.46 -43.99 -19.06
CA PRO A 11 1.54 -43.28 -18.17
C PRO A 11 1.71 -43.64 -16.67
N ALA A 12 2.53 -44.64 -16.34
CA ALA A 12 2.80 -45.07 -14.97
C ALA A 12 3.71 -44.10 -14.17
N THR A 13 4.55 -43.29 -14.81
CA THR A 13 5.38 -42.28 -14.10
C THR A 13 4.65 -40.98 -13.83
N ALA A 14 3.57 -40.68 -14.56
CA ALA A 14 2.71 -39.50 -14.28
C ALA A 14 1.86 -39.69 -13.01
N LEU A 15 1.61 -40.94 -12.60
CA LEU A 15 0.81 -41.28 -11.42
C LEU A 15 1.59 -41.26 -10.09
N ALA A 16 2.92 -41.14 -10.11
CA ALA A 16 3.74 -41.18 -8.90
C ALA A 16 4.09 -39.80 -8.29
N ALA A 17 3.84 -38.69 -9.00
CA ALA A 17 4.36 -37.37 -8.61
C ALA A 17 3.50 -36.58 -7.60
N GLY A 18 2.34 -37.12 -7.19
CA GLY A 18 1.60 -36.70 -5.99
C GLY A 18 1.25 -35.20 -5.83
N LEU A 19 0.69 -34.88 -4.67
CA LEU A 19 0.59 -33.51 -4.14
C LEU A 19 2.00 -33.00 -3.78
N PRO A 20 2.25 -31.67 -3.78
CA PRO A 20 3.54 -31.14 -3.31
C PRO A 20 3.80 -31.53 -1.84
N PRO A 21 5.06 -31.52 -1.39
CA PRO A 21 5.41 -31.68 0.02
C PRO A 21 4.61 -30.70 0.91
N GLY A 22 4.28 -31.13 2.12
CA GLY A 22 3.53 -30.30 3.06
C GLY A 22 4.29 -29.01 3.39
N ALA A 23 3.56 -27.92 3.68
CA ALA A 23 4.18 -26.62 3.95
C ALA A 23 5.20 -26.65 5.11
N ALA A 24 5.01 -27.55 6.09
CA ALA A 24 5.93 -27.74 7.20
C ALA A 24 7.26 -28.42 6.80
N ASP A 25 7.29 -29.12 5.67
CA ASP A 25 8.46 -29.83 5.14
C ASP A 25 9.22 -29.01 4.08
N CYS A 26 8.74 -27.81 3.78
CA CYS A 26 9.31 -26.89 2.80
C CYS A 26 10.06 -25.74 3.47
N LEU A 27 11.20 -25.37 2.89
CA LEU A 27 11.86 -24.10 3.20
C LEU A 27 11.17 -22.96 2.46
N VAL A 28 11.08 -21.79 3.09
CA VAL A 28 10.54 -20.57 2.48
C VAL A 28 11.66 -19.81 1.78
N ALA A 29 11.45 -19.51 0.50
CA ALA A 29 12.35 -18.70 -0.31
C ALA A 29 12.08 -17.19 -0.16
N HIS A 30 13.15 -16.40 -0.10
CA HIS A 30 13.11 -14.95 -0.26
C HIS A 30 14.24 -14.51 -1.20
N VAL A 31 13.92 -13.76 -2.25
CA VAL A 31 14.87 -13.28 -3.27
C VAL A 31 14.87 -11.76 -3.28
N LEU A 32 16.05 -11.15 -3.28
CA LEU A 32 16.18 -9.69 -3.31
C LEU A 32 15.78 -9.13 -4.68
N THR A 33 14.79 -8.23 -4.69
CA THR A 33 14.42 -7.47 -5.89
C THR A 33 15.47 -6.38 -6.16
N PRO A 34 16.09 -6.36 -7.34
CA PRO A 34 17.02 -5.30 -7.72
C PRO A 34 16.34 -3.90 -7.71
N PRO A 35 16.98 -2.86 -7.17
CA PRO A 35 16.44 -1.50 -7.21
C PRO A 35 16.15 -1.02 -8.63
N GLY A 36 14.99 -0.39 -8.79
CA GLY A 36 14.54 0.18 -10.07
C GLY A 36 14.21 -0.84 -11.15
N LEU A 37 14.02 -2.12 -10.79
CA LEU A 37 13.61 -3.18 -11.72
C LEU A 37 12.30 -2.81 -12.43
N ARG A 38 12.35 -2.79 -13.76
CA ARG A 38 11.20 -2.63 -14.65
C ARG A 38 11.47 -3.33 -15.98
N TRP A 39 10.43 -3.58 -16.77
CA TRP A 39 10.57 -4.21 -18.09
C TRP A 39 10.50 -3.17 -19.21
N VAL A 40 11.41 -3.25 -20.17
CA VAL A 40 11.44 -2.38 -21.36
C VAL A 40 11.65 -3.28 -22.59
N GLY A 41 10.63 -3.37 -23.45
CA GLY A 41 10.69 -4.20 -24.65
C GLY A 41 10.92 -5.69 -24.37
N GLY A 42 10.37 -6.21 -23.26
CA GLY A 42 10.52 -7.60 -22.84
C GLY A 42 11.81 -7.92 -22.06
N GLU A 43 12.74 -6.97 -21.94
CA GLU A 43 13.99 -7.13 -21.20
C GLU A 43 13.95 -6.42 -19.84
N PRO A 44 14.53 -6.99 -18.77
CA PRO A 44 14.57 -6.35 -17.47
C PRO A 44 15.66 -5.28 -17.43
N LEU A 45 15.29 -4.10 -16.95
CA LEU A 45 16.16 -2.97 -16.70
C LEU A 45 16.25 -2.76 -15.19
N ALA A 46 17.42 -3.03 -14.60
CA ALA A 46 17.58 -2.93 -13.15
C ALA A 46 19.02 -2.59 -12.73
N ALA A 47 19.19 -2.20 -11.47
CA ALA A 47 20.50 -2.01 -10.87
C ALA A 47 21.31 -3.33 -10.82
N ARG A 48 22.64 -3.22 -10.95
CA ARG A 48 23.58 -4.35 -10.87
C ARG A 48 24.00 -4.59 -9.43
N LEU A 49 24.06 -5.84 -9.00
CA LEU A 49 24.58 -6.20 -7.68
C LEU A 49 26.10 -6.00 -7.67
N LEU A 50 26.59 -5.15 -6.78
CA LEU A 50 28.01 -4.87 -6.61
C LEU A 50 28.64 -5.76 -5.53
N ARG A 51 27.89 -6.02 -4.45
CA ARG A 51 28.34 -6.82 -3.31
C ARG A 51 27.16 -7.36 -2.51
N ALA A 52 27.28 -8.57 -1.97
CA ALA A 52 26.40 -9.11 -0.93
C ALA A 52 27.21 -9.93 0.10
N GLU A 53 26.89 -9.79 1.39
CA GLU A 53 27.50 -10.47 2.53
C GLU A 53 26.86 -11.85 2.75
N ARG A 54 27.19 -12.81 1.87
CA ARG A 54 26.64 -14.17 1.90
C ARG A 54 26.82 -14.87 3.26
N ASP A 55 28.02 -14.81 3.83
CA ASP A 55 28.35 -15.54 5.05
C ASP A 55 27.61 -14.99 6.27
N ALA A 56 27.33 -13.68 6.30
CA ALA A 56 26.56 -13.04 7.36
C ALA A 56 25.10 -13.54 7.36
N ALA A 57 24.51 -13.71 6.17
CA ALA A 57 23.17 -14.27 6.03
C ALA A 57 23.12 -15.76 6.41
N LEU A 58 24.12 -16.55 6.00
CA LEU A 58 24.20 -17.99 6.33
C LEU A 58 24.37 -18.25 7.84
N ALA A 59 25.01 -17.33 8.56
CA ALA A 59 25.24 -17.47 10.00
C ALA A 59 23.96 -17.31 10.86
N LEU A 60 22.86 -16.84 10.27
CA LEU A 60 21.61 -16.64 11.00
C LEU A 60 20.88 -17.98 11.29
N PRO A 61 20.14 -18.07 12.41
CA PRO A 61 19.37 -19.26 12.75
C PRO A 61 18.30 -19.59 11.70
N GLY A 62 18.14 -20.87 11.40
CA GLY A 62 17.08 -21.37 10.51
C GLY A 62 17.36 -21.23 9.01
N ILE A 63 18.50 -20.68 8.62
CA ILE A 63 18.91 -20.57 7.21
C ILE A 63 19.51 -21.89 6.74
N ARG A 64 19.16 -22.31 5.52
CA ARG A 64 19.60 -23.58 4.92
C ARG A 64 20.36 -23.38 3.62
N ALA A 65 20.01 -22.35 2.85
CA ALA A 65 20.76 -21.98 1.67
C ALA A 65 20.77 -20.46 1.47
N VAL A 66 21.89 -19.97 0.95
CA VAL A 66 22.06 -18.62 0.42
C VAL A 66 22.77 -18.74 -0.91
N VAL A 67 22.14 -18.24 -1.97
CA VAL A 67 22.64 -18.25 -3.34
C VAL A 67 22.90 -16.82 -3.77
N VAL A 68 24.15 -16.50 -4.09
CA VAL A 68 24.55 -15.24 -4.71
C VAL A 68 25.29 -15.58 -6.00
N ARG A 69 24.71 -15.24 -7.15
CA ARG A 69 25.26 -15.52 -8.49
C ARG A 69 25.00 -14.32 -9.40
N ASN A 70 26.05 -13.60 -9.74
CA ASN A 70 25.97 -12.34 -10.49
C ASN A 70 25.02 -11.34 -9.81
N ASN A 71 23.88 -11.03 -10.43
CA ASN A 71 22.87 -10.12 -9.87
C ASN A 71 21.80 -10.84 -9.02
N PHE A 72 21.78 -12.17 -9.05
CA PHE A 72 20.85 -12.95 -8.25
C PHE A 72 21.34 -13.07 -6.81
N ALA A 73 20.46 -12.78 -5.86
CA ALA A 73 20.70 -12.98 -4.44
C ALA A 73 19.42 -13.47 -3.75
N GLY A 74 19.44 -14.72 -3.28
CA GLY A 74 18.28 -15.35 -2.65
C GLY A 74 18.67 -16.24 -1.47
N VAL A 75 17.72 -16.45 -0.57
CA VAL A 75 17.87 -17.24 0.65
C VAL A 75 16.71 -18.22 0.83
N ALA A 76 16.98 -19.36 1.44
CA ALA A 76 15.98 -20.34 1.86
C ALA A 76 16.13 -20.63 3.35
N ALA A 77 15.01 -20.53 4.09
CA ALA A 77 14.96 -20.69 5.53
C ALA A 77 13.75 -21.52 5.98
N VAL A 78 13.75 -21.99 7.22
CA VAL A 78 12.61 -22.77 7.77
C VAL A 78 11.35 -21.93 8.03
N SER A 79 11.42 -20.60 7.93
CA SER A 79 10.27 -19.71 8.04
C SER A 79 10.42 -18.46 7.17
N ALA A 80 9.29 -17.82 6.83
CA ALA A 80 9.28 -16.58 6.05
C ALA A 80 10.01 -15.43 6.74
N THR A 81 9.83 -15.28 8.06
CA THR A 81 10.49 -14.23 8.85
C THR A 81 12.00 -14.38 8.82
N GLN A 82 12.52 -15.61 9.02
CA GLN A 82 13.96 -15.88 8.96
C GLN A 82 14.51 -15.69 7.54
N ALA A 83 13.76 -16.04 6.50
CA ALA A 83 14.17 -15.77 5.13
C ALA A 83 14.27 -14.26 4.86
N ALA A 84 13.33 -13.46 5.34
CA ALA A 84 13.39 -11.99 5.23
C ALA A 84 14.56 -11.39 6.03
N ASP A 85 14.82 -11.89 7.24
CA ASP A 85 15.97 -11.48 8.06
C ASP A 85 17.31 -11.78 7.37
N ALA A 86 17.47 -12.97 6.81
CA ALA A 86 18.67 -13.34 6.09
C ALA A 86 18.84 -12.56 4.79
N ALA A 87 17.75 -12.28 4.07
CA ALA A 87 17.80 -11.41 2.90
C ALA A 87 18.30 -10.00 3.26
N ARG A 88 17.88 -9.44 4.41
CA ARG A 88 18.43 -8.17 4.92
C ARG A 88 19.91 -8.28 5.30
N ALA A 89 20.30 -9.38 5.93
CA ALA A 89 21.69 -9.63 6.34
C ALA A 89 22.68 -9.75 5.16
N LEU A 90 22.19 -10.00 3.93
CA LEU A 90 22.99 -9.92 2.72
C LEU A 90 23.59 -8.53 2.48
N ARG A 91 23.04 -7.45 3.06
CA ARG A 91 23.57 -6.08 2.95
C ARG A 91 23.97 -5.72 1.51
N ALA A 92 23.06 -6.05 0.58
CA ALA A 92 23.30 -5.95 -0.84
C ALA A 92 23.58 -4.49 -1.24
N ARG A 93 24.74 -4.25 -1.87
CA ARG A 93 25.07 -2.96 -2.48
C ARG A 93 24.80 -3.03 -3.97
N TRP A 94 24.03 -2.09 -4.47
CA TRP A 94 23.60 -2.02 -5.86
C TRP A 94 24.22 -0.81 -6.57
N SER A 95 24.36 -0.87 -7.89
CA SER A 95 24.63 0.30 -8.71
C SER A 95 23.40 1.21 -8.81
N ALA A 96 23.55 2.41 -9.38
CA ALA A 96 22.39 3.18 -9.80
C ALA A 96 21.62 2.41 -10.90
N PRO A 97 20.28 2.50 -10.93
CA PRO A 97 19.50 1.89 -12.00
C PRO A 97 19.76 2.62 -13.33
N PRO A 98 19.90 1.88 -14.44
CA PRO A 98 20.09 2.49 -15.75
C PRO A 98 18.85 3.26 -16.22
N ARG A 99 19.06 4.33 -16.99
CA ARG A 99 17.97 5.08 -17.62
C ARG A 99 17.46 4.33 -18.85
N ALA A 100 16.15 4.22 -18.97
CA ALA A 100 15.53 3.69 -20.18
C ALA A 100 15.69 4.73 -21.31
N VAL A 101 16.04 4.25 -22.51
CA VAL A 101 15.96 5.04 -23.75
C VAL A 101 14.75 4.52 -24.50
N ALA A 102 13.77 5.38 -24.76
CA ALA A 102 12.59 5.01 -25.52
C ALA A 102 12.98 4.83 -27.00
N THR A 103 12.98 3.58 -27.46
CA THR A 103 13.15 3.26 -28.88
C THR A 103 11.76 3.13 -29.52
N PRO A 104 11.49 3.77 -30.67
CA PRO A 104 10.23 3.57 -31.38
C PRO A 104 10.01 2.09 -31.70
N ALA A 105 8.87 1.55 -31.30
CA ALA A 105 8.51 0.16 -31.54
C ALA A 105 7.77 0.01 -32.87
N ALA A 106 8.17 -0.98 -33.68
CA ALA A 106 7.49 -1.28 -34.95
C ALA A 106 6.07 -1.80 -34.69
N ARG A 107 5.14 -1.46 -35.58
CA ARG A 107 3.75 -1.94 -35.55
C ARG A 107 3.64 -3.23 -36.37
N HIS A 108 3.00 -4.25 -35.82
CA HIS A 108 2.76 -5.54 -36.46
C HIS A 108 1.26 -5.88 -36.39
N THR A 109 0.65 -6.16 -37.53
CA THR A 109 -0.74 -6.63 -37.60
C THR A 109 -0.79 -8.12 -37.26
N LEU A 110 -1.63 -8.48 -36.28
CA LEU A 110 -1.81 -9.85 -35.81
C LEU A 110 -2.96 -10.56 -36.51
N ALA A 111 -4.06 -9.84 -36.74
CA ALA A 111 -5.25 -10.33 -37.43
C ALA A 111 -5.99 -9.17 -38.10
N GLN A 112 -6.64 -9.44 -39.23
CA GLN A 112 -7.36 -8.43 -40.00
C GLN A 112 -8.50 -9.06 -40.80
N ARG A 113 -9.61 -8.34 -40.90
CA ARG A 113 -10.76 -8.60 -41.78
C ARG A 113 -11.10 -7.31 -42.53
N GLY A 114 -11.18 -7.38 -43.86
CA GLY A 114 -11.35 -6.18 -44.69
C GLY A 114 -10.19 -5.19 -44.57
N ASP A 115 -10.42 -3.91 -44.90
CA ASP A 115 -9.42 -2.84 -44.81
C ASP A 115 -9.85 -1.76 -43.80
N ALA A 116 -9.47 -1.95 -42.53
CA ALA A 116 -9.79 -1.02 -41.46
C ALA A 116 -9.13 0.35 -41.64
N ALA A 117 -7.92 0.40 -42.20
CA ALA A 117 -7.20 1.65 -42.41
C ALA A 117 -7.93 2.53 -43.44
N ALA A 118 -8.29 1.96 -44.60
CA ALA A 118 -9.05 2.68 -45.61
C ALA A 118 -10.44 3.07 -45.09
N ALA A 119 -11.15 2.18 -44.38
CA ALA A 119 -12.47 2.47 -43.85
C ALA A 119 -12.46 3.61 -42.81
N LEU A 120 -11.43 3.66 -41.95
CA LEU A 120 -11.25 4.75 -40.98
C LEU A 120 -10.90 6.09 -41.65
N GLU A 121 -10.11 6.07 -42.73
CA GLU A 121 -9.75 7.28 -43.47
C GLU A 121 -10.95 7.90 -44.21
N HIS A 122 -11.82 7.06 -44.77
CA HIS A 122 -13.03 7.50 -45.49
C HIS A 122 -14.25 7.73 -44.58
N ALA A 123 -14.12 7.47 -43.28
CA ALA A 123 -15.22 7.60 -42.33
C ALA A 123 -15.64 9.06 -42.13
N ARG A 124 -16.95 9.31 -42.13
CA ARG A 124 -17.51 10.63 -41.78
C ARG A 124 -17.42 10.92 -40.27
N ALA A 125 -17.43 9.88 -39.45
CA ALA A 125 -17.34 9.97 -37.99
C ALA A 125 -16.44 8.85 -37.46
N SER A 126 -15.23 9.22 -37.06
CA SER A 126 -14.27 8.32 -36.40
C SER A 126 -14.09 8.67 -34.93
N HIS A 127 -13.80 7.66 -34.11
CA HIS A 127 -13.57 7.79 -32.68
C HIS A 127 -12.25 7.11 -32.32
N THR A 128 -11.42 7.80 -31.55
CA THR A 128 -10.18 7.27 -31.01
C THR A 128 -10.28 7.28 -29.50
N GLN A 129 -10.04 6.14 -28.85
CA GLN A 129 -9.97 6.05 -27.39
C GLN A 129 -8.76 5.23 -26.93
N HIS A 130 -8.30 5.54 -25.73
CA HIS A 130 -7.17 4.88 -25.07
C HIS A 130 -7.63 4.24 -23.77
N TYR A 131 -7.27 2.97 -23.59
CA TYR A 131 -7.53 2.16 -22.41
C TYR A 131 -6.21 1.64 -21.85
N GLN A 132 -6.17 1.41 -20.55
CA GLN A 132 -5.01 0.78 -19.89
C GLN A 132 -5.44 -0.41 -19.07
N TRP A 133 -4.64 -1.48 -19.11
CA TRP A 133 -4.82 -2.68 -18.31
C TRP A 133 -3.56 -2.96 -17.48
N PRO A 134 -3.63 -3.01 -16.14
CA PRO A 134 -2.48 -3.35 -15.31
C PRO A 134 -2.08 -4.83 -15.50
N LEU A 135 -0.79 -5.11 -15.75
CA LEU A 135 -0.27 -6.47 -15.95
C LEU A 135 -0.40 -7.32 -14.68
N ALA A 136 -0.15 -6.73 -13.50
CA ALA A 136 -0.35 -7.40 -12.22
C ALA A 136 -1.82 -7.73 -11.91
N GLY A 137 -2.77 -7.28 -12.74
CA GLY A 137 -4.21 -7.36 -12.45
C GLY A 137 -4.68 -6.23 -11.55
N SER A 138 -5.85 -6.40 -10.93
CA SER A 138 -6.56 -5.35 -10.18
C SER A 138 -6.19 -5.26 -8.68
N ARG A 139 -5.25 -6.09 -8.16
CA ARG A 139 -4.67 -6.00 -6.81
C ARG A 139 -3.16 -6.26 -6.83
N ASP A 140 -2.38 -5.60 -5.97
CA ASP A 140 -0.92 -5.90 -5.79
C ASP A 140 -0.64 -7.21 -5.01
N ASP A 141 -1.66 -7.91 -4.53
CA ASP A 141 -1.48 -9.24 -3.94
C ASP A 141 -1.54 -10.37 -4.97
N ALA A 142 -1.53 -10.03 -6.27
CA ALA A 142 -1.32 -10.99 -7.35
C ALA A 142 -0.03 -11.77 -7.09
N CYS A 143 -0.22 -12.97 -6.55
CA CYS A 143 0.84 -13.88 -6.20
C CYS A 143 0.71 -15.19 -6.96
N CYS A 144 1.86 -15.84 -7.12
CA CYS A 144 1.96 -17.22 -7.56
C CYS A 144 2.85 -17.97 -6.59
N THR A 145 2.39 -19.16 -6.21
CA THR A 145 3.06 -20.08 -5.31
C THR A 145 3.57 -21.26 -6.13
N VAL A 146 4.86 -21.56 -5.99
CA VAL A 146 5.52 -22.68 -6.64
C VAL A 146 6.33 -23.45 -5.61
N VAL A 147 6.35 -24.77 -5.71
CA VAL A 147 7.21 -25.63 -4.90
C VAL A 147 8.22 -26.31 -5.82
N ALA A 148 9.48 -26.31 -5.44
CA ALA A 148 10.54 -27.03 -6.13
C ALA A 148 11.26 -27.97 -5.16
N ASP A 149 11.54 -29.19 -5.59
CA ASP A 149 12.27 -30.19 -4.81
C ASP A 149 13.38 -30.79 -5.66
N TRP A 150 14.60 -30.82 -5.12
CA TRP A 150 15.78 -31.37 -5.78
C TRP A 150 16.28 -32.58 -4.99
N ARG A 151 16.06 -33.78 -5.54
CA ARG A 151 16.44 -35.06 -4.92
C ARG A 151 16.91 -36.04 -5.98
N ASP A 152 17.91 -36.86 -5.63
CA ASP A 152 18.43 -37.94 -6.46
C ASP A 152 18.77 -37.53 -7.90
N GLY A 153 19.27 -36.29 -8.07
CA GLY A 153 19.64 -35.74 -9.38
C GLY A 153 18.47 -35.35 -10.27
N THR A 154 17.25 -35.24 -9.74
CA THR A 154 16.04 -34.80 -10.45
C THR A 154 15.42 -33.59 -9.75
N LEU A 155 15.04 -32.59 -10.53
CA LEU A 155 14.24 -31.44 -10.10
C LEU A 155 12.77 -31.74 -10.36
N THR A 156 11.94 -31.74 -9.32
CA THR A 156 10.48 -31.75 -9.46
C THR A 156 9.93 -30.38 -9.09
N VAL A 157 9.09 -29.80 -9.94
CA VAL A 157 8.47 -28.49 -9.70
C VAL A 157 6.96 -28.59 -9.81
N TRP A 158 6.25 -28.19 -8.76
CA TRP A 158 4.79 -28.07 -8.71
C TRP A 158 4.41 -26.62 -8.95
N LEU A 159 3.73 -26.36 -10.07
CA LEU A 159 3.40 -25.02 -10.54
C LEU A 159 2.13 -25.06 -11.40
N PRO A 160 1.39 -23.93 -11.53
CA PRO A 160 0.21 -23.88 -12.38
C PRO A 160 0.58 -24.14 -13.85
N GLY A 161 -0.43 -24.51 -14.65
CA GLY A 161 -0.25 -24.76 -16.08
C GLY A 161 0.43 -23.58 -16.79
N THR A 162 1.59 -23.83 -17.38
CA THR A 162 2.42 -22.86 -18.13
C THR A 162 3.07 -23.55 -19.32
N ARG A 163 4.01 -22.87 -20.01
CA ARG A 163 4.83 -23.34 -21.14
C ARG A 163 5.87 -24.43 -20.75
N PRO A 164 5.49 -25.71 -20.66
CA PRO A 164 6.29 -26.69 -19.92
C PRO A 164 7.57 -27.07 -20.65
N GLY A 165 7.58 -27.07 -21.99
CA GLY A 165 8.78 -27.35 -22.80
C GLY A 165 9.87 -26.29 -22.63
N ALA A 166 9.53 -25.01 -22.86
CA ALA A 166 10.46 -23.90 -22.71
C ALA A 166 10.96 -23.76 -21.27
N LEU A 167 10.06 -23.87 -20.28
CA LEU A 167 10.43 -23.75 -18.88
C LEU A 167 11.36 -24.89 -18.44
N ARG A 168 11.13 -26.12 -18.91
CA ARG A 168 12.03 -27.25 -18.64
C ARG A 168 13.45 -26.98 -19.13
N ALA A 169 13.60 -26.45 -20.35
CA ALA A 169 14.90 -26.10 -20.92
C ALA A 169 15.57 -24.96 -20.13
N GLU A 170 14.82 -23.93 -19.76
CA GLU A 170 15.33 -22.79 -18.99
C GLU A 170 15.78 -23.19 -17.59
N LEU A 171 15.01 -24.00 -16.86
CA LEU A 171 15.39 -24.50 -15.54
C LEU A 171 16.61 -25.42 -15.62
N ALA A 172 16.67 -26.28 -16.65
CA ALA A 172 17.83 -27.13 -16.89
C ALA A 172 19.09 -26.32 -17.17
N ALA A 173 18.99 -25.28 -18.02
CA ALA A 173 20.09 -24.36 -18.29
C ALA A 173 20.51 -23.56 -17.05
N LEU A 174 19.56 -23.12 -16.23
CA LEU A 174 19.80 -22.37 -15.00
C LEU A 174 20.61 -23.17 -13.98
N LEU A 175 20.28 -24.45 -13.82
CA LEU A 175 20.93 -25.37 -12.89
C LEU A 175 22.16 -26.10 -13.49
N GLY A 176 22.33 -26.08 -14.81
CA GLY A 176 23.41 -26.82 -15.48
C GLY A 176 23.18 -28.34 -15.51
N ILE A 177 21.93 -28.77 -15.64
CA ILE A 177 21.50 -30.18 -15.66
C ILE A 177 20.86 -30.55 -17.01
N ALA A 178 20.64 -31.84 -17.28
CA ALA A 178 19.94 -32.26 -18.49
C ALA A 178 18.43 -31.95 -18.40
N PRO A 179 17.76 -31.55 -19.50
CA PRO A 179 16.31 -31.32 -19.49
C PRO A 179 15.48 -32.54 -19.05
N THR A 180 15.98 -33.76 -19.24
CA THR A 180 15.35 -35.00 -18.78
C THR A 180 15.34 -35.14 -17.25
N GLN A 181 16.16 -34.37 -16.54
CA GLN A 181 16.21 -34.32 -15.07
C GLN A 181 15.23 -33.30 -14.48
N VAL A 182 14.38 -32.67 -15.30
CA VAL A 182 13.38 -31.69 -14.84
C VAL A 182 11.97 -32.21 -15.09
N LEU A 183 11.28 -32.52 -14.00
CA LEU A 183 9.87 -32.91 -13.97
C LEU A 183 9.01 -31.72 -13.56
N LEU A 184 8.02 -31.38 -14.39
CA LEU A 184 7.03 -30.34 -14.09
C LEU A 184 5.69 -31.01 -13.80
N VAL A 185 5.07 -30.65 -12.68
CA VAL A 185 3.79 -31.17 -12.22
C VAL A 185 2.80 -30.01 -12.15
N CYS A 186 1.67 -30.16 -12.84
CA CYS A 186 0.62 -29.15 -12.82
C CYS A 186 -0.07 -29.14 -11.43
N TRP A 187 0.06 -28.04 -10.71
CA TRP A 187 -0.53 -27.82 -9.39
C TRP A 187 -0.75 -26.32 -9.17
N GLN A 188 -1.86 -25.93 -8.56
CA GLN A 188 -2.15 -24.53 -8.29
C GLN A 188 -2.60 -24.35 -6.84
N ASP A 189 -2.04 -23.34 -6.15
CA ASP A 189 -2.54 -22.97 -4.83
C ASP A 189 -3.93 -22.33 -4.96
N PRO A 190 -4.94 -22.79 -4.20
CA PRO A 190 -6.29 -22.23 -4.26
C PRO A 190 -6.39 -20.74 -3.93
N ASN A 191 -5.35 -20.13 -3.35
CA ASN A 191 -5.29 -18.71 -3.00
C ASN A 191 -4.55 -17.86 -4.03
N ASP A 192 -3.89 -18.47 -5.03
CA ASP A 192 -3.23 -17.71 -6.10
C ASP A 192 -4.26 -17.08 -7.04
N ARG A 193 -4.02 -15.83 -7.43
CA ARG A 193 -4.94 -15.01 -8.24
C ARG A 193 -4.28 -14.33 -9.43
N ALA A 194 -2.95 -14.43 -9.57
CA ALA A 194 -2.22 -13.90 -10.71
C ALA A 194 -2.44 -14.74 -11.98
N ASP A 195 -2.19 -14.13 -13.14
CA ASP A 195 -2.01 -14.90 -14.38
C ASP A 195 -0.75 -15.79 -14.22
N PRO A 196 -0.88 -17.13 -14.28
CA PRO A 196 0.24 -18.05 -14.09
C PRO A 196 1.41 -17.76 -15.02
N ALA A 197 1.14 -17.31 -16.24
CA ALA A 197 2.17 -17.05 -17.23
C ALA A 197 3.11 -15.90 -16.82
N LEU A 198 2.63 -14.96 -16.01
CA LEU A 198 3.41 -13.79 -15.59
C LEU A 198 4.38 -14.08 -14.44
N LEU A 199 4.02 -14.97 -13.51
CA LEU A 199 4.76 -15.14 -12.25
C LEU A 199 5.31 -16.55 -12.05
N ALA A 200 4.63 -17.59 -12.52
CA ALA A 200 5.04 -18.97 -12.25
C ALA A 200 6.42 -19.32 -12.80
N PRO A 201 6.84 -18.90 -14.02
CA PRO A 201 8.19 -19.15 -14.51
C PRO A 201 9.28 -18.52 -13.62
N HIS A 202 9.01 -17.33 -13.10
CA HIS A 202 9.93 -16.62 -12.19
C HIS A 202 10.02 -17.32 -10.83
N ALA A 203 8.87 -17.65 -10.24
CA ALA A 203 8.79 -18.34 -8.96
C ALA A 203 9.45 -19.73 -9.04
N ALA A 204 9.25 -20.45 -10.15
CA ALA A 204 9.87 -21.74 -10.42
C ALA A 204 11.40 -21.66 -10.51
N ALA A 205 11.92 -20.67 -11.24
CA ALA A 205 13.37 -20.50 -11.37
C ALA A 205 14.04 -20.14 -10.03
N ASP A 206 13.38 -19.29 -9.25
CA ASP A 206 13.87 -18.88 -7.93
C ASP A 206 13.83 -20.05 -6.92
N ALA A 207 12.72 -20.79 -6.89
CA ALA A 207 12.58 -21.98 -6.04
C ALA A 207 13.58 -23.07 -6.45
N ALA A 208 13.77 -23.30 -7.75
CA ALA A 208 14.70 -24.31 -8.26
C ALA A 208 16.16 -24.04 -7.88
N LEU A 209 16.63 -22.79 -8.00
CA LEU A 209 17.99 -22.41 -7.57
C LEU A 209 18.22 -22.69 -6.09
N LEU A 210 17.22 -22.38 -5.25
CA LEU A 210 17.31 -22.55 -3.80
C LEU A 210 17.11 -24.00 -3.36
N ALA A 211 16.23 -24.75 -4.01
CA ALA A 211 16.05 -26.18 -3.76
C ALA A 211 17.32 -26.95 -4.14
N HIS A 212 17.90 -26.65 -5.30
CA HIS A 212 19.18 -27.22 -5.73
C HIS A 212 20.32 -26.90 -4.75
N ALA A 213 20.37 -25.68 -4.21
CA ALA A 213 21.41 -25.28 -3.26
C ALA A 213 21.21 -25.86 -1.84
N SER A 214 19.97 -26.11 -1.42
CA SER A 214 19.65 -26.61 -0.08
C SER A 214 19.55 -28.14 0.00
N GLY A 215 19.27 -28.81 -1.13
CA GLY A 215 18.93 -30.24 -1.16
C GLY A 215 17.60 -30.56 -0.45
N GLN A 216 16.73 -29.56 -0.28
CA GLN A 216 15.43 -29.68 0.39
C GLN A 216 14.33 -29.05 -0.46
N PRO A 217 13.05 -29.41 -0.26
CA PRO A 217 11.93 -28.74 -0.89
C PRO A 217 11.90 -27.26 -0.50
N VAL A 218 11.65 -26.40 -1.49
CA VAL A 218 11.54 -24.96 -1.32
C VAL A 218 10.20 -24.50 -1.88
N VAL A 219 9.45 -23.77 -1.06
CA VAL A 219 8.26 -23.03 -1.50
C VAL A 219 8.63 -21.57 -1.77
N ARG A 220 8.22 -21.09 -2.95
CA ARG A 220 8.30 -19.67 -3.31
C ARG A 220 6.90 -19.15 -3.59
N ARG A 221 6.45 -18.23 -2.73
CA ARG A 221 5.34 -17.32 -3.02
C ARG A 221 5.92 -16.02 -3.56
N LEU A 222 5.60 -15.68 -4.79
CA LEU A 222 6.12 -14.52 -5.51
C LEU A 222 5.01 -13.52 -5.81
N ARG A 223 5.21 -12.24 -5.50
CA ARG A 223 4.31 -11.14 -5.86
C ARG A 223 4.75 -10.42 -7.13
N ALA A 224 3.81 -9.83 -7.87
CA ALA A 224 4.10 -9.07 -9.08
C ALA A 224 5.09 -7.90 -8.88
N ALA A 225 5.03 -7.22 -7.73
CA ALA A 225 5.97 -6.15 -7.40
C ALA A 225 7.43 -6.62 -7.32
N GLU A 226 7.67 -7.87 -6.86
CA GLU A 226 9.03 -8.42 -6.70
C GLU A 226 9.74 -8.66 -8.04
N VAL A 227 8.98 -8.74 -9.14
CA VAL A 227 9.49 -8.87 -10.52
C VAL A 227 9.35 -7.60 -11.34
N GLY A 228 9.06 -6.45 -10.72
CA GLY A 228 8.99 -5.15 -11.42
C GLY A 228 7.74 -5.00 -12.30
N LEU A 229 6.63 -5.64 -11.93
CA LEU A 229 5.35 -5.57 -12.65
C LEU A 229 4.26 -4.74 -11.94
N ALA A 230 4.55 -4.15 -10.77
CA ALA A 230 3.57 -3.36 -9.99
C ALA A 230 2.92 -2.23 -10.81
N ASP A 231 3.74 -1.40 -11.45
CA ASP A 231 3.27 -0.26 -12.27
C ASP A 231 3.12 -0.60 -13.76
N ALA A 232 3.36 -1.85 -14.15
CA ALA A 232 3.41 -2.23 -15.55
C ALA A 232 1.99 -2.38 -16.12
N ALA A 233 1.74 -1.75 -17.27
CA ALA A 233 0.43 -1.75 -17.90
C ALA A 233 0.54 -1.96 -19.42
N LEU A 234 -0.50 -2.58 -19.97
CA LEU A 234 -0.80 -2.63 -21.39
C LEU A 234 -1.64 -1.41 -21.76
N ASP A 235 -1.22 -0.70 -22.81
CA ASP A 235 -1.96 0.39 -23.42
C ASP A 235 -2.69 -0.14 -24.65
N ILE A 236 -3.99 0.14 -24.76
CA ILE A 236 -4.84 -0.27 -25.88
C ILE A 236 -5.44 0.97 -26.51
N ARG A 237 -5.02 1.27 -27.73
CA ARG A 237 -5.63 2.30 -28.57
C ARG A 237 -6.69 1.65 -29.45
N ILE A 238 -7.91 2.15 -29.43
CA ILE A 238 -8.99 1.74 -30.33
C ILE A 238 -9.36 2.92 -31.23
N ASP A 239 -9.31 2.68 -32.53
CA ASP A 239 -9.85 3.55 -33.58
C ASP A 239 -11.08 2.88 -34.19
N SER A 240 -12.20 3.60 -34.30
CA SER A 240 -13.43 3.06 -34.90
C SER A 240 -14.15 4.05 -35.78
N ALA A 241 -14.94 3.54 -36.73
CA ALA A 241 -15.84 4.30 -37.57
C ALA A 241 -17.27 3.73 -37.48
N ARG A 242 -18.27 4.61 -37.58
CA ARG A 242 -19.68 4.22 -37.49
C ARG A 242 -20.59 5.00 -38.42
N THR A 243 -21.71 4.35 -38.76
CA THR A 243 -22.87 4.93 -39.45
C THR A 243 -24.12 4.63 -38.65
N GLY A 244 -24.65 5.62 -37.93
CA GLY A 244 -25.74 5.40 -36.98
C GLY A 244 -25.29 4.53 -35.80
N ALA A 245 -26.02 3.43 -35.57
CA ALA A 245 -25.72 2.41 -34.55
C ALA A 245 -24.86 1.24 -35.07
N THR A 246 -24.54 1.24 -36.37
CA THR A 246 -23.71 0.22 -37.03
C THR A 246 -22.23 0.60 -36.97
N VAL A 247 -21.38 -0.34 -36.59
CA VAL A 247 -19.92 -0.17 -36.53
C VAL A 247 -19.31 -0.65 -37.83
N ASP A 248 -18.77 0.27 -38.62
CA ASP A 248 -18.24 -0.02 -39.96
C ASP A 248 -16.77 -0.46 -39.92
N ALA A 249 -16.00 0.13 -39.01
CA ALA A 249 -14.59 -0.20 -38.82
C ALA A 249 -14.16 -0.19 -37.35
N TYR A 250 -13.21 -1.07 -37.01
CA TYR A 250 -12.62 -1.21 -35.67
C TYR A 250 -11.16 -1.63 -35.80
N ALA A 251 -10.22 -0.82 -35.29
CA ALA A 251 -8.80 -1.14 -35.24
C ALA A 251 -8.28 -0.99 -33.81
N ALA A 252 -7.80 -2.08 -33.22
CA ALA A 252 -7.17 -2.06 -31.90
C ALA A 252 -5.66 -2.23 -32.03
N THR A 253 -4.89 -1.35 -31.40
CA THR A 253 -3.42 -1.46 -31.31
C THR A 253 -3.01 -1.57 -29.85
N LEU A 254 -2.36 -2.67 -29.48
CA LEU A 254 -1.80 -2.89 -28.14
C LEU A 254 -0.34 -2.41 -28.10
N SER A 255 0.05 -1.77 -27.00
CA SER A 255 1.39 -1.27 -26.73
C SER A 255 1.67 -1.30 -25.22
N GLY A 256 2.83 -0.81 -24.79
CA GLY A 256 3.17 -0.68 -23.37
C GLY A 256 4.08 -1.80 -22.88
N ALA A 257 3.97 -2.15 -21.59
CA ALA A 257 4.79 -3.18 -20.97
C ALA A 257 4.40 -4.57 -21.49
N THR A 258 5.38 -5.38 -21.86
CA THR A 258 5.17 -6.76 -22.32
C THR A 258 5.50 -7.76 -21.22
N ALA A 259 4.85 -8.93 -21.27
CA ALA A 259 5.13 -10.02 -20.36
C ALA A 259 6.57 -10.54 -20.58
N PRO A 260 7.30 -10.90 -19.51
CA PRO A 260 8.59 -11.54 -19.64
C PRO A 260 8.44 -12.88 -20.36
N VAL A 261 9.22 -13.09 -21.43
CA VAL A 261 9.27 -14.38 -22.12
C VAL A 261 10.12 -15.41 -21.36
N SER A 262 11.11 -14.95 -20.59
CA SER A 262 12.02 -15.79 -19.79
C SER A 262 12.04 -15.41 -18.31
N PRO A 263 12.34 -16.37 -17.41
CA PRO A 263 12.43 -16.10 -15.98
C PRO A 263 13.53 -15.09 -15.68
N LEU A 264 13.20 -14.11 -14.84
CA LEU A 264 14.12 -13.06 -14.37
C LEU A 264 15.42 -13.64 -13.80
N ALA A 265 15.35 -14.81 -13.14
CA ALA A 265 16.51 -15.49 -12.60
C ALA A 265 17.60 -15.76 -13.66
N LEU A 266 17.24 -16.12 -14.90
CA LEU A 266 18.23 -16.37 -15.96
C LEU A 266 19.02 -15.09 -16.26
N TRP A 267 18.33 -13.96 -16.38
CA TRP A 267 18.98 -12.66 -16.57
C TRP A 267 19.84 -12.28 -15.37
N LEU A 268 19.32 -12.45 -14.15
CA LEU A 268 20.06 -12.11 -12.94
C LEU A 268 21.33 -12.95 -12.77
N THR A 269 21.30 -14.22 -13.15
CA THR A 269 22.45 -15.13 -13.07
C THR A 269 23.36 -15.07 -14.29
N HIS A 270 23.04 -14.25 -15.31
CA HIS A 270 23.72 -14.23 -16.62
C HIS A 270 23.74 -15.62 -17.29
N THR A 271 22.67 -16.39 -17.10
CA THR A 271 22.49 -17.67 -17.78
C THR A 271 21.90 -17.38 -19.16
N PRO A 272 22.55 -17.83 -20.26
CA PRO A 272 21.98 -17.69 -21.60
C PRO A 272 20.62 -18.38 -21.69
N ALA A 273 19.61 -17.68 -22.20
CA ALA A 273 18.32 -18.29 -22.47
C ALA A 273 18.48 -19.35 -23.57
N PRO A 274 18.05 -20.60 -23.35
CA PRO A 274 18.04 -21.59 -24.40
C PRO A 274 17.08 -21.12 -25.49
N VAL A 275 17.58 -20.97 -26.73
CA VAL A 275 16.73 -20.69 -27.89
C VAL A 275 15.80 -21.88 -28.06
N THR A 276 14.55 -21.70 -27.68
CA THR A 276 13.49 -22.64 -28.04
C THR A 276 12.65 -21.92 -29.08
N ASP A 277 12.85 -22.32 -30.33
CA ASP A 277 11.99 -21.90 -31.42
C ASP A 277 10.53 -22.19 -31.02
N SER A 278 9.70 -21.18 -31.27
CA SER A 278 8.23 -21.21 -31.23
C SER A 278 7.59 -21.54 -29.87
N LEU A 279 7.13 -20.50 -29.18
CA LEU A 279 5.70 -20.51 -28.82
C LEU A 279 4.98 -20.79 -30.13
N ASP A 280 4.49 -22.03 -30.33
CA ASP A 280 3.87 -22.44 -31.58
C ASP A 280 2.99 -21.32 -32.12
N ALA A 281 3.32 -20.87 -33.33
CA ALA A 281 2.70 -19.76 -34.02
C ALA A 281 1.28 -20.11 -34.50
N GLY A 282 0.48 -20.76 -33.66
CA GLY A 282 -0.87 -21.22 -33.95
C GLY A 282 -1.96 -20.18 -33.67
N HIS A 283 -1.61 -18.91 -33.45
CA HIS A 283 -2.59 -17.84 -33.27
C HIS A 283 -2.31 -16.71 -34.28
N GLY A 284 -2.78 -16.96 -35.49
CA GLY A 284 -2.92 -15.99 -36.58
C GLY A 284 -4.14 -16.42 -37.39
N GLY A 285 -5.32 -15.94 -37.01
CA GLY A 285 -6.60 -16.26 -37.63
C GLY A 285 -7.74 -15.41 -37.05
N ASP A 286 -8.92 -15.46 -37.67
CA ASP A 286 -10.12 -14.67 -37.30
C ASP A 286 -10.50 -14.76 -35.80
N ALA A 287 -10.08 -15.80 -35.09
CA ALA A 287 -10.30 -16.01 -33.66
C ALA A 287 -9.74 -14.90 -32.74
N ALA A 288 -8.74 -14.14 -33.19
CA ALA A 288 -8.16 -13.03 -32.42
C ALA A 288 -8.90 -11.69 -32.65
N LEU A 289 -9.80 -11.61 -33.63
CA LEU A 289 -10.60 -10.41 -33.89
C LEU A 289 -11.77 -10.33 -32.89
N PRO A 290 -12.42 -9.15 -32.77
CA PRO A 290 -13.65 -9.02 -32.00
C PRO A 290 -14.68 -10.10 -32.39
N PRO A 291 -15.46 -10.64 -31.44
CA PRO A 291 -16.50 -11.65 -31.71
C PRO A 291 -17.73 -11.07 -32.45
N TYR A 292 -17.64 -9.82 -32.89
CA TYR A 292 -18.68 -9.10 -33.60
C TYR A 292 -18.34 -9.08 -35.09
N ASP A 293 -19.34 -9.24 -35.95
CA ASP A 293 -19.18 -9.14 -37.39
C ASP A 293 -19.09 -7.67 -37.82
N ILE A 294 -17.88 -7.13 -37.69
CA ILE A 294 -17.52 -5.79 -38.14
C ILE A 294 -16.81 -5.95 -39.50
N PRO A 295 -17.30 -5.30 -40.58
CA PRO A 295 -16.77 -5.49 -41.94
C PRO A 295 -15.27 -5.23 -42.07
N HIS A 296 -14.78 -4.23 -41.33
CA HIS A 296 -13.39 -3.80 -41.36
C HIS A 296 -12.79 -3.83 -39.94
N ALA A 297 -12.15 -4.94 -39.57
CA ALA A 297 -11.58 -5.15 -38.25
C ALA A 297 -10.07 -5.40 -38.31
N GLU A 298 -9.29 -4.82 -37.40
CA GLU A 298 -7.86 -5.06 -37.28
C GLU A 298 -7.44 -5.16 -35.81
N LEU A 299 -6.54 -6.11 -35.52
CA LEU A 299 -5.79 -6.19 -34.27
C LEU A 299 -4.29 -6.11 -34.58
N ALA A 300 -3.62 -5.15 -33.95
CA ALA A 300 -2.19 -4.93 -34.09
C ALA A 300 -1.49 -4.77 -32.73
N VAL A 301 -0.17 -4.94 -32.74
CA VAL A 301 0.72 -4.64 -31.60
C VAL A 301 1.80 -3.66 -32.03
N SER A 302 2.26 -2.82 -31.12
CA SER A 302 3.46 -2.00 -31.29
C SER A 302 4.53 -2.54 -30.35
N GLY A 303 5.54 -3.22 -30.90
CA GLY A 303 6.53 -4.00 -30.16
C GLY A 303 6.61 -5.45 -30.64
N ASP A 304 7.32 -6.30 -29.89
CA ASP A 304 7.52 -7.71 -30.22
C ASP A 304 6.20 -8.51 -30.10
N PRO A 305 5.66 -9.07 -31.21
CA PRO A 305 4.46 -9.91 -31.18
C PRO A 305 4.55 -11.14 -30.27
N VAL A 306 5.74 -11.72 -30.10
CA VAL A 306 5.93 -12.92 -29.28
C VAL A 306 5.73 -12.58 -27.81
N ALA A 307 6.25 -11.44 -27.36
CA ALA A 307 6.12 -10.99 -25.97
C ALA A 307 4.66 -10.68 -25.58
N PHE A 308 3.83 -10.17 -26.50
CA PHE A 308 2.39 -10.00 -26.25
C PHE A 308 1.62 -11.32 -26.19
N LYS A 309 2.10 -12.37 -26.87
CA LYS A 309 1.52 -13.72 -26.82
C LYS A 309 1.95 -14.52 -25.58
N ALA A 310 2.99 -14.09 -24.87
CA ALA A 310 3.53 -14.81 -23.71
C ALA A 310 2.58 -14.80 -22.49
N ALA A 311 1.65 -13.84 -22.39
CA ALA A 311 0.62 -13.77 -21.35
C ALA A 311 -0.79 -13.65 -21.99
N PRO A 312 -1.32 -14.75 -22.57
CA PRO A 312 -2.52 -14.70 -23.40
C PRO A 312 -3.77 -14.31 -22.63
N LEU A 313 -3.89 -14.73 -21.36
CA LEU A 313 -5.04 -14.38 -20.51
C LEU A 313 -5.06 -12.89 -20.17
N THR A 314 -3.92 -12.32 -19.79
CA THR A 314 -3.80 -10.88 -19.53
C THR A 314 -4.10 -10.04 -20.77
N ALA A 315 -3.57 -10.44 -21.93
CA ALA A 315 -3.88 -9.78 -23.20
C ALA A 315 -5.37 -9.88 -23.57
N ALA A 316 -5.99 -11.05 -23.37
CA ALA A 316 -7.42 -11.26 -23.61
C ALA A 316 -8.29 -10.38 -22.71
N ARG A 317 -7.99 -10.31 -21.40
CA ARG A 317 -8.70 -9.44 -20.44
C ARG A 317 -8.60 -7.97 -20.83
N ALA A 318 -7.40 -7.51 -21.20
CA ALA A 318 -7.17 -6.15 -21.66
C ALA A 318 -8.00 -5.81 -22.92
N GLN A 319 -8.04 -6.72 -23.88
CA GLN A 319 -8.80 -6.58 -25.12
C GLN A 319 -10.32 -6.56 -24.87
N VAL A 320 -10.83 -7.50 -24.05
CA VAL A 320 -12.25 -7.55 -23.65
C VAL A 320 -12.63 -6.25 -22.95
N PHE A 321 -11.83 -5.80 -21.97
CA PHE A 321 -12.09 -4.56 -21.25
C PHE A 321 -12.18 -3.35 -22.18
N ALA A 322 -11.17 -3.16 -23.04
CA ALA A 322 -11.13 -2.04 -23.96
C ALA A 322 -12.27 -2.09 -25.00
N ARG A 323 -12.49 -3.26 -25.62
CA ARG A 323 -13.54 -3.46 -26.64
C ARG A 323 -14.92 -3.20 -26.06
N GLU A 324 -15.25 -3.83 -24.94
CA GLU A 324 -16.59 -3.76 -24.36
C GLU A 324 -16.89 -2.40 -23.74
N SER A 325 -15.89 -1.71 -23.20
CA SER A 325 -16.03 -0.31 -22.76
C SER A 325 -16.23 0.61 -23.97
N HIS A 326 -15.49 0.38 -25.07
CA HIS A 326 -15.61 1.18 -26.28
C HIS A 326 -16.95 1.03 -26.98
N LEU A 327 -17.47 -0.20 -27.10
CA LEU A 327 -18.80 -0.43 -27.68
C LEU A 327 -19.91 0.22 -26.86
N ASP A 328 -19.75 0.28 -25.52
CA ASP A 328 -20.66 1.02 -24.65
C ASP A 328 -20.58 2.54 -24.87
N GLU A 329 -19.37 3.09 -25.04
CA GLU A 329 -19.19 4.50 -25.44
C GLU A 329 -19.85 4.81 -26.81
N LEU A 330 -19.73 3.90 -27.78
CA LEU A 330 -20.38 4.05 -29.10
C LEU A 330 -21.91 3.95 -29.00
N ALA A 331 -22.43 3.06 -28.17
CA ALA A 331 -23.86 2.95 -27.89
C ALA A 331 -24.40 4.25 -27.28
N ALA A 332 -23.72 4.77 -26.24
CA ALA A 332 -24.09 6.02 -25.59
C ALA A 332 -24.03 7.23 -26.54
N ALA A 333 -23.04 7.29 -27.44
CA ALA A 333 -22.88 8.34 -28.44
C ALA A 333 -23.88 8.24 -29.61
N SER A 334 -24.57 7.11 -29.75
CA SER A 334 -25.57 6.85 -30.79
C SER A 334 -26.99 6.79 -30.23
N ASP A 335 -27.15 7.01 -28.93
CA ASP A 335 -28.40 6.84 -28.19
C ASP A 335 -29.04 5.45 -28.41
N ALA A 336 -28.19 4.43 -28.53
CA ALA A 336 -28.59 3.05 -28.75
C ALA A 336 -28.44 2.24 -27.44
N ASP A 337 -29.28 1.22 -27.27
CA ASP A 337 -29.13 0.27 -26.17
C ASP A 337 -27.84 -0.57 -26.35
N PRO A 338 -26.96 -0.67 -25.33
CA PRO A 338 -25.69 -1.35 -25.45
C PRO A 338 -25.79 -2.86 -25.67
N VAL A 339 -26.89 -3.50 -25.24
CA VAL A 339 -27.14 -4.93 -25.50
C VAL A 339 -27.61 -5.14 -26.95
N ALA A 340 -28.54 -4.31 -27.42
CA ALA A 340 -29.05 -4.34 -28.78
C ALA A 340 -27.94 -4.09 -29.82
N LEU A 341 -27.05 -3.11 -29.56
CA LEU A 341 -25.91 -2.82 -30.44
C LEU A 341 -25.02 -4.06 -30.61
N ARG A 342 -24.75 -4.80 -29.54
CA ARG A 342 -23.93 -6.02 -29.58
C ARG A 342 -24.65 -7.16 -30.29
N LEU A 343 -25.93 -7.39 -29.99
CA LEU A 343 -26.74 -8.42 -30.66
C LEU A 343 -26.88 -8.18 -32.16
N ALA A 344 -26.88 -6.92 -32.61
CA ALA A 344 -26.92 -6.59 -34.03
C ALA A 344 -25.67 -7.06 -34.80
N HIS A 345 -24.53 -7.15 -34.12
CA HIS A 345 -23.25 -7.56 -34.71
C HIS A 345 -22.81 -8.97 -34.26
N LEU A 346 -23.54 -9.65 -33.37
CA LEU A 346 -23.16 -10.97 -32.84
C LEU A 346 -23.89 -12.09 -33.61
N HIS A 347 -23.20 -12.72 -34.57
CA HIS A 347 -23.76 -13.79 -35.40
C HIS A 347 -23.63 -15.21 -34.81
N ASP A 348 -22.79 -15.38 -33.80
CA ASP A 348 -22.74 -16.63 -33.05
C ASP A 348 -24.07 -16.87 -32.31
N ARG A 349 -24.77 -17.94 -32.69
CA ARG A 349 -26.08 -18.27 -32.13
C ARG A 349 -26.00 -18.59 -30.63
N ARG A 350 -24.92 -19.22 -30.17
CA ARG A 350 -24.77 -19.64 -28.78
C ARG A 350 -24.48 -18.44 -27.89
N GLY A 351 -23.50 -17.60 -28.26
CA GLY A 351 -23.24 -16.31 -27.64
C GLY A 351 -24.46 -15.39 -27.63
N ALA A 352 -25.17 -15.24 -28.76
CA ALA A 352 -26.37 -14.40 -28.82
C ALA A 352 -27.52 -14.93 -27.94
N ALA A 353 -27.66 -16.24 -27.79
CA ALA A 353 -28.62 -16.83 -26.84
C ALA A 353 -28.22 -16.55 -25.39
N LEU A 354 -26.93 -16.68 -25.05
CA LEU A 354 -26.40 -16.39 -23.71
C LEU A 354 -26.65 -14.92 -23.32
N VAL A 355 -26.33 -13.99 -24.22
CA VAL A 355 -26.55 -12.55 -24.01
C VAL A 355 -28.04 -12.26 -23.72
N ARG A 356 -28.96 -12.84 -24.49
CA ARG A 356 -30.41 -12.65 -24.26
C ARG A 356 -30.86 -13.24 -22.92
N GLN A 357 -30.32 -14.39 -22.51
CA GLN A 357 -30.66 -15.00 -21.22
C GLN A 357 -30.15 -14.16 -20.04
N VAL A 358 -28.91 -13.67 -20.12
CA VAL A 358 -28.33 -12.78 -19.09
C VAL A 358 -29.12 -11.49 -18.99
N ALA A 359 -29.42 -10.84 -20.12
CA ALA A 359 -30.24 -9.64 -20.18
C ALA A 359 -31.62 -9.86 -19.54
N ALA A 360 -32.32 -10.94 -19.93
CA ALA A 360 -33.63 -11.28 -19.38
C ALA A 360 -33.57 -11.58 -17.86
N ARG A 361 -32.59 -12.35 -17.41
CA ARG A 361 -32.41 -12.72 -15.99
C ARG A 361 -32.07 -11.51 -15.11
N ALA A 362 -31.33 -10.55 -15.67
CA ALA A 362 -31.02 -9.30 -15.02
C ALA A 362 -32.18 -8.29 -15.05
N GLY A 363 -33.28 -8.58 -15.75
CA GLY A 363 -34.36 -7.61 -15.99
C GLY A 363 -33.86 -6.40 -16.79
N TRP A 364 -33.06 -6.63 -17.83
CA TRP A 364 -32.61 -5.59 -18.75
C TRP A 364 -33.77 -5.22 -19.68
N ASP A 365 -34.25 -3.98 -19.58
CA ASP A 365 -35.35 -3.45 -20.37
C ASP A 365 -34.81 -2.31 -21.25
N PRO A 366 -34.73 -2.49 -22.59
CA PRO A 366 -34.20 -1.49 -23.51
C PRO A 366 -34.95 -0.15 -23.44
N ASP A 367 -36.27 -0.19 -23.24
CA ASP A 367 -37.12 1.01 -23.24
C ASP A 367 -36.99 1.78 -21.92
N ALA A 368 -36.93 1.06 -20.79
CA ALA A 368 -36.66 1.67 -19.48
C ALA A 368 -35.24 2.24 -19.37
N ASN A 369 -34.25 1.59 -19.99
CA ASN A 369 -32.85 2.04 -19.98
C ASN A 369 -32.61 3.24 -20.92
N ALA A 370 -33.37 3.38 -22.00
CA ALA A 370 -33.36 4.57 -22.85
C ALA A 370 -34.14 5.75 -22.22
N ALA A 371 -35.17 5.48 -21.42
CA ALA A 371 -36.05 6.49 -20.82
C ALA A 371 -35.63 6.97 -19.41
N ALA A 372 -34.81 6.22 -18.66
CA ALA A 372 -34.30 6.67 -17.39
C ALA A 372 -33.28 7.81 -17.59
N PRO A 373 -33.43 8.98 -16.94
CA PRO A 373 -32.40 10.00 -17.02
C PRO A 373 -31.07 9.42 -16.52
N ARG A 374 -29.98 9.61 -17.29
CA ARG A 374 -28.56 9.29 -16.97
C ARG A 374 -27.99 9.96 -15.70
N ALA A 375 -28.87 10.41 -14.82
CA ALA A 375 -28.66 10.87 -13.47
C ALA A 375 -30.06 11.06 -12.88
N SER A 376 -30.70 9.99 -12.42
CA SER A 376 -31.89 10.15 -11.59
C SER A 376 -31.45 10.78 -10.27
N ALA A 377 -31.60 12.10 -10.17
CA ALA A 377 -31.51 12.89 -8.95
C ALA A 377 -32.67 12.57 -7.97
N ALA A 378 -32.98 11.28 -7.79
CA ALA A 378 -34.02 10.81 -6.89
C ALA A 378 -33.38 10.35 -5.58
N ALA A 379 -33.49 11.21 -4.57
CA ALA A 379 -33.28 10.96 -3.14
C ALA A 379 -31.90 10.41 -2.73
N GLY A 380 -30.89 11.28 -2.68
CA GLY A 380 -29.63 11.03 -1.98
C GLY A 380 -28.37 11.34 -2.81
N ASN A 381 -27.20 11.30 -2.15
CA ASN A 381 -25.88 11.45 -2.79
C ASN A 381 -25.41 10.17 -3.51
N VAL A 382 -26.15 9.07 -3.35
CA VAL A 382 -25.86 7.76 -3.95
C VAL A 382 -26.51 7.67 -5.33
N ARG A 383 -25.72 7.30 -6.34
CA ARG A 383 -26.11 7.13 -7.74
C ARG A 383 -26.11 5.65 -8.10
N ARG A 384 -27.08 5.21 -8.88
CA ARG A 384 -27.23 3.81 -9.30
C ARG A 384 -27.03 3.69 -10.80
N GLY A 385 -26.40 2.60 -11.24
CA GLY A 385 -26.21 2.34 -12.67
C GLY A 385 -26.05 0.86 -12.98
N ARG A 386 -26.26 0.55 -14.26
CA ARG A 386 -26.19 -0.81 -14.81
C ARG A 386 -25.26 -0.86 -16.01
N GLY A 387 -24.49 -1.93 -16.13
CA GLY A 387 -23.52 -2.08 -17.21
C GLY A 387 -23.46 -3.50 -17.75
N PHE A 388 -23.31 -3.61 -19.07
CA PHE A 388 -23.24 -4.88 -19.77
C PHE A 388 -21.86 -5.08 -20.42
N ALA A 389 -21.37 -6.32 -20.44
CA ALA A 389 -20.21 -6.72 -21.23
C ALA A 389 -20.24 -8.21 -21.62
N TYR A 390 -19.53 -8.54 -22.69
CA TYR A 390 -19.45 -9.89 -23.25
C TYR A 390 -18.01 -10.32 -23.62
N ALA A 391 -17.72 -11.60 -23.40
CA ALA A 391 -16.48 -12.24 -23.80
C ALA A 391 -16.74 -13.59 -24.49
N HIS A 392 -15.90 -13.88 -25.47
CA HIS A 392 -15.78 -15.17 -26.13
C HIS A 392 -14.29 -15.47 -26.23
N SER A 393 -13.90 -16.69 -25.87
CA SER A 393 -12.53 -17.16 -26.05
C SER A 393 -12.52 -18.54 -26.68
N ILE A 394 -11.44 -18.82 -27.40
CA ILE A 394 -11.18 -20.10 -28.04
C ILE A 394 -9.87 -20.61 -27.45
N ASP A 395 -9.93 -21.72 -26.71
CA ASP A 395 -8.77 -22.42 -26.19
C ASP A 395 -8.51 -23.66 -27.06
N HIS A 396 -7.26 -23.90 -27.44
CA HIS A 396 -6.88 -25.03 -28.29
C HIS A 396 -7.10 -26.38 -27.61
N ASP A 397 -6.90 -26.44 -26.30
CA ASP A 397 -6.98 -27.67 -25.51
C ASP A 397 -8.35 -27.82 -24.82
N ALA A 398 -9.00 -26.69 -24.50
CA ALA A 398 -10.28 -26.67 -23.80
C ALA A 398 -11.50 -26.38 -24.71
N GLY A 399 -11.32 -25.94 -25.95
CA GLY A 399 -12.42 -25.56 -26.84
C GLY A 399 -12.99 -24.16 -26.57
N GLN A 400 -14.19 -23.88 -27.06
CA GLN A 400 -14.77 -22.53 -26.98
C GLN A 400 -15.46 -22.27 -25.64
N SER A 401 -15.40 -21.02 -25.16
CA SER A 401 -16.09 -20.57 -23.95
C SER A 401 -16.67 -19.16 -24.11
N TRP A 402 -17.81 -18.93 -23.47
CA TRP A 402 -18.60 -17.70 -23.56
C TRP A 402 -18.96 -17.19 -22.18
N SER A 403 -18.90 -15.88 -21.99
CA SER A 403 -19.35 -15.23 -20.75
C SER A 403 -20.02 -13.89 -21.04
N ALA A 404 -21.13 -13.62 -20.35
CA ALA A 404 -21.86 -12.36 -20.43
C ALA A 404 -22.24 -11.88 -19.03
N TRP A 405 -22.06 -10.58 -18.78
CA TRP A 405 -22.25 -9.96 -17.47
C TRP A 405 -23.20 -8.77 -17.56
N VAL A 406 -24.10 -8.67 -16.57
CA VAL A 406 -24.75 -7.42 -16.17
C VAL A 406 -24.33 -7.10 -14.73
N ALA A 407 -23.66 -5.98 -14.54
CA ALA A 407 -23.31 -5.46 -13.22
C ALA A 407 -24.28 -4.33 -12.83
N GLU A 408 -24.72 -4.33 -11.58
CA GLU A 408 -25.45 -3.23 -10.94
C GLU A 408 -24.55 -2.61 -9.87
N VAL A 409 -24.44 -1.28 -9.86
CA VAL A 409 -23.56 -0.55 -8.93
C VAL A 409 -24.27 0.60 -8.24
N GLU A 410 -23.78 0.92 -7.05
CA GLU A 410 -24.06 2.14 -6.32
C GLU A 410 -22.76 2.94 -6.15
N VAL A 411 -22.80 4.23 -6.48
CA VAL A 411 -21.66 5.15 -6.38
C VAL A 411 -22.04 6.36 -5.54
N ASP A 412 -21.25 6.66 -4.53
CA ASP A 412 -21.39 7.91 -3.78
C ASP A 412 -20.77 9.10 -4.53
N GLY A 413 -21.56 10.16 -4.77
CA GLY A 413 -21.14 11.34 -5.52
C GLY A 413 -20.11 12.24 -4.83
N THR A 414 -19.84 12.05 -3.53
CA THR A 414 -18.93 12.89 -2.71
C THR A 414 -17.63 12.18 -2.41
N THR A 415 -17.69 10.92 -1.97
CA THR A 415 -16.50 10.12 -1.62
C THR A 415 -15.98 9.30 -2.79
N GLY A 416 -16.82 9.02 -3.80
CA GLY A 416 -16.52 8.10 -4.89
C GLY A 416 -16.63 6.63 -4.51
N GLU A 417 -17.02 6.29 -3.27
CA GLU A 417 -17.23 4.91 -2.81
C GLU A 417 -18.14 4.15 -3.78
N LEU A 418 -17.74 2.90 -4.08
CA LEU A 418 -18.37 2.05 -5.09
C LEU A 418 -18.76 0.71 -4.45
N ALA A 419 -20.04 0.40 -4.51
CA ALA A 419 -20.56 -0.92 -4.20
C ALA A 419 -21.06 -1.60 -5.47
N VAL A 420 -20.54 -2.79 -5.77
CA VAL A 420 -21.19 -3.70 -6.73
C VAL A 420 -22.31 -4.41 -5.97
N THR A 421 -23.56 -4.05 -6.25
CA THR A 421 -24.72 -4.52 -5.46
C THR A 421 -25.24 -5.86 -5.96
N ARG A 422 -25.21 -6.06 -7.29
CA ARG A 422 -25.64 -7.31 -7.93
C ARG A 422 -24.83 -7.57 -9.19
N VAL A 423 -24.58 -8.86 -9.44
CA VAL A 423 -24.01 -9.32 -10.72
C VAL A 423 -24.87 -10.45 -11.27
N THR A 424 -25.33 -10.31 -12.52
CA THR A 424 -25.93 -11.42 -13.28
C THR A 424 -24.91 -11.93 -14.29
N VAL A 425 -24.53 -13.20 -14.17
CA VAL A 425 -23.50 -13.83 -15.02
C VAL A 425 -24.10 -15.00 -15.76
N GLY A 426 -23.85 -15.09 -17.06
CA GLY A 426 -24.06 -16.30 -17.85
C GLY A 426 -22.72 -16.81 -18.32
N HIS A 427 -22.49 -18.12 -18.18
CA HIS A 427 -21.28 -18.79 -18.64
C HIS A 427 -21.62 -20.06 -19.40
N ASP A 428 -20.87 -20.33 -20.47
CA ASP A 428 -21.02 -21.52 -21.29
C ASP A 428 -19.67 -21.99 -21.83
N SER A 429 -19.52 -23.30 -22.02
CA SER A 429 -18.25 -23.91 -22.45
C SER A 429 -18.46 -25.22 -23.22
N GLU A 430 -17.52 -25.54 -24.10
CA GLU A 430 -17.42 -26.84 -24.77
C GLU A 430 -16.56 -27.86 -23.98
N SER A 431 -15.82 -27.44 -22.96
CA SER A 431 -14.97 -28.32 -22.15
C SER A 431 -15.76 -29.15 -21.14
N LEU A 432 -15.36 -30.41 -20.94
CA LEU A 432 -15.85 -31.23 -19.84
C LEU A 432 -15.13 -30.85 -18.53
N PRO A 433 -15.85 -30.77 -17.39
CA PRO A 433 -15.22 -30.50 -16.10
C PRO A 433 -14.34 -31.69 -15.65
N PRO A 434 -13.28 -31.43 -14.86
CA PRO A 434 -12.42 -32.48 -14.34
C PRO A 434 -13.20 -33.46 -13.44
N PRO A 435 -12.77 -34.75 -13.36
CA PRO A 435 -13.53 -35.85 -12.73
C PRO A 435 -13.76 -35.73 -11.20
N GLN A 436 -13.31 -34.65 -10.55
CA GLN A 436 -13.55 -34.34 -9.13
C GLN A 436 -14.46 -33.10 -8.90
N ALA A 437 -15.08 -32.55 -9.94
CA ALA A 437 -15.80 -31.28 -9.88
C ALA A 437 -17.27 -31.38 -9.45
N ALA A 438 -17.56 -31.91 -8.25
CA ALA A 438 -18.93 -31.98 -7.72
C ALA A 438 -19.56 -30.60 -7.33
N THR A 439 -18.92 -29.46 -7.64
CA THR A 439 -19.38 -28.11 -7.21
C THR A 439 -18.98 -26.97 -8.18
N THR A 440 -19.12 -27.12 -9.50
CA THR A 440 -18.74 -26.06 -10.46
C THR A 440 -19.46 -24.73 -10.24
N THR A 441 -20.77 -24.74 -9.92
CA THR A 441 -21.57 -23.52 -9.68
C THR A 441 -21.00 -22.65 -8.56
N ARG A 442 -20.54 -23.26 -7.45
CA ARG A 442 -19.91 -22.54 -6.33
C ARG A 442 -18.54 -21.97 -6.71
N SER A 443 -17.85 -22.54 -7.69
CA SER A 443 -16.57 -21.99 -8.18
C SER A 443 -16.81 -20.68 -8.92
N ILE A 444 -17.74 -20.67 -9.88
CA ILE A 444 -18.05 -19.46 -10.67
C ILE A 444 -18.55 -18.34 -9.75
N GLU A 445 -19.45 -18.63 -8.81
CA GLU A 445 -19.92 -17.62 -7.85
C GLU A 445 -18.77 -17.03 -7.01
N ARG A 446 -17.86 -17.88 -6.53
CA ARG A 446 -16.67 -17.44 -5.79
C ARG A 446 -15.76 -16.56 -6.66
N ASP A 447 -15.54 -16.95 -7.90
CA ASP A 447 -14.62 -16.28 -8.82
C ASP A 447 -15.22 -14.92 -9.26
N VAL A 448 -16.54 -14.85 -9.43
CA VAL A 448 -17.32 -13.62 -9.67
C VAL A 448 -17.20 -12.64 -8.50
N VAL A 449 -17.47 -13.11 -7.28
CA VAL A 449 -17.36 -12.30 -6.05
C VAL A 449 -15.93 -11.79 -5.87
N ALA A 450 -14.94 -12.68 -6.03
CA ALA A 450 -13.53 -12.31 -5.92
C ALA A 450 -13.15 -11.23 -6.95
N THR A 451 -13.60 -11.37 -8.19
CA THR A 451 -13.32 -10.39 -9.26
C THR A 451 -14.00 -9.04 -8.97
N ALA A 452 -15.25 -9.04 -8.50
CA ALA A 452 -15.95 -7.80 -8.13
C ALA A 452 -15.20 -7.04 -7.02
N LEU A 453 -14.78 -7.75 -5.96
CA LEU A 453 -13.98 -7.17 -4.87
C LEU A 453 -12.61 -6.66 -5.35
N GLN A 454 -11.99 -7.35 -6.30
CA GLN A 454 -10.72 -6.91 -6.89
C GLN A 454 -10.89 -5.62 -7.69
N LEU A 455 -11.96 -5.48 -8.48
CA LEU A 455 -12.18 -4.32 -9.33
C LEU A 455 -12.45 -3.03 -8.54
N THR A 456 -12.96 -3.12 -7.32
CA THR A 456 -13.23 -1.97 -6.45
C THR A 456 -12.10 -1.68 -5.46
N ALA A 457 -11.03 -2.49 -5.45
CA ALA A 457 -9.93 -2.34 -4.51
C ALA A 457 -9.12 -1.06 -4.76
N ALA A 458 -8.51 -0.52 -3.70
CA ALA A 458 -7.57 0.58 -3.82
C ALA A 458 -6.34 0.15 -4.65
N THR A 459 -5.87 1.03 -5.54
CA THR A 459 -4.57 0.82 -6.21
C THR A 459 -3.47 0.99 -5.18
N PRO A 460 -2.55 0.02 -5.04
CA PRO A 460 -1.54 0.11 -4.00
C PRO A 460 -0.46 1.13 -4.39
N GLY A 461 -0.08 1.95 -3.41
CA GLY A 461 1.02 2.89 -3.47
C GLY A 461 1.87 2.83 -2.20
N PHE A 462 2.78 3.79 -2.04
CA PHE A 462 3.54 3.96 -0.80
C PHE A 462 2.64 4.24 0.42
N ASP A 463 1.38 4.62 0.21
CA ASP A 463 0.36 4.90 1.21
C ASP A 463 -0.59 3.70 1.45
N THR A 464 -0.26 2.51 0.95
CA THR A 464 -1.08 1.30 1.15
C THR A 464 -1.03 0.81 2.58
N TRP A 465 -2.19 0.47 3.13
CA TRP A 465 -2.34 -0.18 4.43
C TRP A 465 -2.81 -1.62 4.23
N PRO A 466 -2.18 -2.63 4.83
CA PRO A 466 -2.61 -4.03 4.71
C PRO A 466 -3.98 -4.23 5.36
N ALA A 467 -4.93 -4.82 4.61
CA ALA A 467 -6.31 -5.07 5.05
C ALA A 467 -6.42 -6.05 6.23
N ASP A 468 -5.36 -6.82 6.48
CA ASP A 468 -5.35 -7.94 7.44
C ASP A 468 -4.75 -7.54 8.81
N ALA A 469 -4.37 -6.27 8.99
CA ALA A 469 -3.70 -5.77 10.20
C ALA A 469 -4.64 -5.56 11.39
N ARG A 470 -5.59 -6.48 11.62
CA ARG A 470 -6.49 -6.44 12.76
C ARG A 470 -5.71 -6.76 14.03
N VAL A 471 -5.58 -5.77 14.92
CA VAL A 471 -5.16 -6.00 16.31
C VAL A 471 -6.38 -6.47 17.10
N ALA A 472 -6.23 -7.54 17.89
CA ALA A 472 -7.27 -8.02 18.77
C ALA A 472 -7.50 -7.03 19.92
N GLY A 473 -8.71 -6.46 20.05
CA GLY A 473 -9.11 -5.69 21.24
C GLY A 473 -9.98 -4.47 20.99
N GLU A 474 -9.83 -3.77 19.86
CA GLU A 474 -10.75 -2.68 19.47
C GLU A 474 -11.89 -3.24 18.62
N THR A 475 -13.12 -3.02 19.07
CA THR A 475 -14.30 -3.24 18.24
C THR A 475 -14.43 -2.03 17.33
N LEU A 476 -14.19 -2.21 16.03
CA LEU A 476 -14.64 -1.25 15.03
C LEU A 476 -16.15 -0.98 15.28
N PRO A 477 -16.65 0.25 15.07
CA PRO A 477 -18.08 0.52 15.10
C PRO A 477 -18.79 -0.55 14.27
N ALA A 478 -19.93 -1.06 14.72
CA ALA A 478 -20.64 -2.15 14.06
C ALA A 478 -21.05 -1.73 12.63
N VAL A 479 -20.15 -1.91 11.67
CA VAL A 479 -20.44 -1.75 10.25
C VAL A 479 -21.04 -3.06 9.78
N PRO A 480 -22.14 -3.05 9.02
CA PRO A 480 -22.51 -4.23 8.26
C PRO A 480 -21.30 -4.62 7.40
N THR A 481 -20.76 -5.81 7.63
CA THR A 481 -19.79 -6.45 6.71
C THR A 481 -20.27 -6.18 5.30
N GLN A 482 -19.40 -5.61 4.46
CA GLN A 482 -19.72 -5.24 3.08
C GLN A 482 -20.49 -6.41 2.48
N ALA A 483 -21.79 -6.21 2.21
CA ALA A 483 -22.63 -7.27 1.75
C ALA A 483 -22.03 -7.76 0.44
N LEU A 484 -21.67 -9.05 0.38
CA LEU A 484 -21.17 -9.63 -0.85
C LEU A 484 -22.21 -9.38 -1.95
N PRO A 485 -21.78 -9.10 -3.19
CA PRO A 485 -22.72 -8.85 -4.27
C PRO A 485 -23.68 -10.04 -4.41
N GLU A 486 -24.96 -9.77 -4.61
CA GLU A 486 -25.91 -10.82 -4.97
C GLU A 486 -25.49 -11.38 -6.35
N VAL A 487 -25.10 -12.65 -6.42
CA VAL A 487 -24.74 -13.31 -7.68
C VAL A 487 -25.94 -14.08 -8.22
N ARG A 488 -26.35 -13.76 -9.44
CA ARG A 488 -27.39 -14.50 -10.18
C ARG A 488 -26.78 -15.15 -11.39
N LEU A 489 -26.81 -16.48 -11.44
CA LEU A 489 -26.44 -17.19 -12.64
C LEU A 489 -27.63 -17.22 -13.60
N ALA A 490 -27.45 -16.63 -14.79
CA ALA A 490 -28.30 -16.92 -15.93
C ALA A 490 -27.92 -18.31 -16.45
N GLY A 491 -28.92 -19.13 -16.75
CA GLY A 491 -28.75 -20.56 -17.02
C GLY A 491 -27.67 -20.89 -18.04
N THR A 492 -27.26 -22.16 -18.03
CA THR A 492 -26.09 -22.62 -18.77
C THR A 492 -26.54 -23.27 -20.07
N LEU A 493 -26.12 -22.74 -21.21
CA LEU A 493 -26.43 -23.27 -22.54
C LEU A 493 -25.55 -24.49 -22.89
N ALA A 494 -25.34 -25.37 -21.91
CA ALA A 494 -24.42 -26.49 -22.04
C ALA A 494 -24.99 -27.56 -22.99
N THR A 495 -24.15 -28.06 -23.89
CA THR A 495 -24.41 -29.28 -24.67
C THR A 495 -24.07 -30.57 -23.88
N HIS A 496 -23.51 -30.43 -22.67
CA HIS A 496 -23.07 -31.51 -21.78
C HIS A 496 -23.63 -31.27 -20.35
N ASP A 497 -23.81 -32.34 -19.56
CA ASP A 497 -24.45 -32.29 -18.22
C ASP A 497 -23.66 -31.52 -17.14
N ALA A 498 -22.43 -31.10 -17.41
CA ALA A 498 -21.59 -30.38 -16.46
C ALA A 498 -20.67 -29.36 -17.16
N LEU A 499 -20.50 -28.18 -16.56
CA LEU A 499 -19.66 -27.09 -17.10
C LEU A 499 -18.28 -27.08 -16.47
N ALA A 500 -17.28 -26.62 -17.22
CA ALA A 500 -16.00 -26.22 -16.70
C ALA A 500 -16.00 -24.73 -16.29
N ALA A 501 -15.65 -24.45 -15.04
CA ALA A 501 -15.23 -23.11 -14.64
C ALA A 501 -13.86 -22.83 -15.28
N GLY A 502 -13.62 -21.59 -15.68
CA GLY A 502 -12.40 -21.23 -16.41
C GLY A 502 -12.29 -19.73 -16.60
N PRO A 503 -11.10 -19.24 -17.00
CA PRO A 503 -10.74 -17.82 -16.90
C PRO A 503 -11.63 -16.86 -17.70
N THR A 504 -12.40 -17.37 -18.66
CA THR A 504 -13.38 -16.64 -19.49
C THR A 504 -14.58 -16.16 -18.68
N ASP A 505 -14.91 -16.84 -17.57
CA ASP A 505 -16.05 -16.53 -16.72
C ASP A 505 -16.04 -15.09 -16.21
N SER A 506 -14.87 -14.57 -15.86
CA SER A 506 -14.66 -13.26 -15.22
C SER A 506 -14.12 -12.19 -16.18
N MET A 507 -13.78 -12.53 -17.43
CA MET A 507 -13.24 -11.56 -18.42
C MET A 507 -14.13 -10.32 -18.63
N PRO A 508 -15.48 -10.41 -18.71
CA PRO A 508 -16.32 -9.23 -18.94
C PRO A 508 -16.42 -8.29 -17.73
N ALA A 509 -16.05 -8.75 -16.53
CA ALA A 509 -16.36 -8.08 -15.27
C ALA A 509 -15.90 -6.61 -15.23
N ALA A 510 -14.66 -6.34 -15.64
CA ALA A 510 -14.09 -5.00 -15.60
C ALA A 510 -14.87 -4.01 -16.48
N ALA A 511 -15.26 -4.43 -17.69
CA ALA A 511 -16.04 -3.59 -18.58
C ALA A 511 -17.48 -3.43 -18.10
N ALA A 512 -18.12 -4.50 -17.61
CA ALA A 512 -19.48 -4.42 -17.08
C ALA A 512 -19.56 -3.43 -15.90
N VAL A 513 -18.61 -3.49 -14.97
CA VAL A 513 -18.53 -2.54 -13.84
C VAL A 513 -18.21 -1.13 -14.32
N ALA A 514 -17.25 -0.94 -15.24
CA ALA A 514 -16.95 0.39 -15.79
C ALA A 514 -18.15 1.04 -16.50
N ASN A 515 -18.91 0.23 -17.24
CA ASN A 515 -20.12 0.67 -17.94
C ASN A 515 -21.22 1.04 -16.94
N ALA A 516 -21.36 0.28 -15.85
CA ALA A 516 -22.31 0.58 -14.78
C ALA A 516 -21.96 1.88 -14.03
N ILE A 517 -20.66 2.13 -13.79
CA ILE A 517 -20.19 3.40 -13.20
C ILE A 517 -20.51 4.56 -14.14
N TYR A 518 -20.27 4.40 -15.44
CA TYR A 518 -20.59 5.44 -16.42
C TYR A 518 -22.10 5.73 -16.48
N ASP A 519 -22.93 4.69 -16.46
CA ASP A 519 -24.38 4.82 -16.41
C ASP A 519 -24.84 5.57 -15.13
N ALA A 520 -24.24 5.25 -13.98
CA ALA A 520 -24.55 5.90 -12.71
C ALA A 520 -24.09 7.37 -12.62
N THR A 521 -22.94 7.69 -13.23
CA THR A 521 -22.21 8.94 -12.91
C THR A 521 -21.98 9.87 -14.09
N GLY A 522 -22.08 9.37 -15.32
CA GLY A 522 -21.62 10.04 -16.55
C GLY A 522 -20.11 10.07 -16.73
N VAL A 523 -19.33 9.52 -15.79
CA VAL A 523 -17.87 9.53 -15.80
C VAL A 523 -17.34 8.21 -16.35
N ARG A 524 -16.46 8.29 -17.37
CA ARG A 524 -15.90 7.10 -18.02
C ARG A 524 -14.51 6.79 -17.49
N LEU A 525 -14.37 5.64 -16.82
CA LEU A 525 -13.09 5.13 -16.35
C LEU A 525 -12.52 4.12 -17.35
N ARG A 526 -11.34 4.42 -17.91
CA ARG A 526 -10.69 3.60 -18.96
C ARG A 526 -9.51 2.77 -18.47
N LYS A 527 -9.38 2.60 -17.15
CA LYS A 527 -8.30 1.84 -16.51
C LYS A 527 -8.80 1.28 -15.16
N PRO A 528 -8.79 -0.05 -14.93
CA PRO A 528 -9.05 -0.62 -13.61
C PRO A 528 -7.80 -0.55 -12.70
N PRO A 529 -7.93 -0.79 -11.38
CA PRO A 529 -9.18 -0.93 -10.61
C PRO A 529 -9.91 0.42 -10.44
N PHE A 530 -11.20 0.35 -10.15
CA PHE A 530 -12.12 1.48 -9.97
C PHE A 530 -12.27 1.83 -8.48
N SER A 531 -11.15 2.24 -7.87
CA SER A 531 -11.15 2.64 -6.47
C SER A 531 -12.00 3.90 -6.22
N ALA A 532 -12.46 4.07 -4.99
CA ALA A 532 -13.23 5.23 -4.57
C ALA A 532 -12.52 6.55 -4.91
N GLU A 533 -11.21 6.60 -4.66
CA GLU A 533 -10.37 7.76 -4.99
C GLU A 533 -10.42 8.13 -6.47
N ARG A 534 -10.29 7.13 -7.37
CA ARG A 534 -10.27 7.36 -8.82
C ARG A 534 -11.61 7.81 -9.35
N ILE A 535 -12.70 7.24 -8.83
CA ILE A 535 -14.07 7.65 -9.16
C ILE A 535 -14.29 9.11 -8.74
N ARG A 536 -13.91 9.45 -7.50
CA ARG A 536 -14.05 10.81 -6.99
C ARG A 536 -13.23 11.83 -7.77
N LEU A 537 -11.96 11.54 -8.08
CA LEU A 537 -11.12 12.43 -8.89
C LEU A 537 -11.79 12.70 -10.23
N ALA A 538 -12.30 11.66 -10.87
CA ALA A 538 -12.97 11.80 -12.15
C ALA A 538 -14.34 12.52 -12.04
N LEU A 539 -15.09 12.35 -10.94
CA LEU A 539 -16.30 13.14 -10.62
C LEU A 539 -15.99 14.62 -10.38
N ALA A 540 -14.89 14.92 -9.69
CA ALA A 540 -14.46 16.28 -9.42
C ALA A 540 -14.02 17.00 -10.71
N GLU A 541 -13.31 16.30 -11.61
CA GLU A 541 -12.96 16.81 -12.94
C GLU A 541 -14.19 17.04 -13.84
N ALA A 542 -15.21 16.18 -13.72
CA ALA A 542 -16.44 16.26 -14.51
C ALA A 542 -17.43 17.33 -14.00
N SER A 543 -17.33 17.72 -12.72
CA SER A 543 -18.17 18.76 -12.14
C SER A 543 -17.95 20.10 -12.87
N PRO A 544 -18.99 20.89 -13.17
CA PRO A 544 -18.85 22.19 -13.84
C PRO A 544 -18.29 23.24 -12.87
N GLY A 545 -17.04 23.06 -12.45
CA GLY A 545 -16.21 24.03 -11.75
C GLY A 545 -15.47 24.91 -12.77
N ASP A 546 -16.03 26.09 -13.01
CA ASP A 546 -15.33 27.27 -13.55
C ASP A 546 -14.57 27.09 -14.89
N LYS A 547 -15.29 26.68 -15.95
CA LYS A 547 -14.86 26.86 -17.35
C LYS A 547 -14.91 28.34 -17.79
N ARG A 548 -14.41 29.25 -16.95
CA ARG A 548 -14.34 30.68 -17.20
C ARG A 548 -12.91 31.16 -17.36
N ASN A 549 -12.03 30.39 -18.02
CA ASN A 549 -10.78 30.97 -18.50
C ASN A 549 -10.10 30.22 -19.65
N GLN A 550 -10.77 30.12 -20.80
CA GLN A 550 -10.09 29.88 -22.07
C GLN A 550 -10.69 30.74 -23.19
N ARG A 551 -10.40 32.05 -23.17
CA ARG A 551 -10.41 32.87 -24.39
C ARG A 551 -9.25 33.88 -24.38
N LYS A 552 -8.23 33.49 -25.15
CA LYS A 552 -7.17 34.25 -25.84
C LYS A 552 -6.72 35.62 -25.29
N LYS A 553 -5.41 35.67 -25.02
CA LYS A 553 -4.44 36.70 -25.43
C LYS A 553 -4.96 38.14 -25.42
N ARG A 554 -4.93 38.77 -24.25
CA ARG A 554 -4.56 40.19 -24.06
C ARG A 554 -4.32 40.46 -22.57
N GLY A 555 -3.14 41.01 -22.27
CA GLY A 555 -2.84 41.68 -21.01
C GLY A 555 -1.96 40.88 -20.06
N TRP A 556 -0.65 41.02 -20.20
CA TRP A 556 0.29 40.75 -19.10
C TRP A 556 -0.09 41.53 -17.82
N ILE A 557 -0.83 42.62 -17.95
CA ILE A 557 -1.45 43.38 -16.86
C ILE A 557 -2.57 42.58 -16.17
N ALA A 558 -3.37 41.80 -16.90
CA ALA A 558 -4.39 40.92 -16.31
C ALA A 558 -3.75 39.70 -15.63
N ALA A 559 -2.63 39.19 -16.15
CA ALA A 559 -1.84 38.16 -15.48
C ALA A 559 -1.16 38.70 -14.21
N ALA A 560 -0.62 39.92 -14.23
CA ALA A 560 -0.05 40.58 -13.05
C ALA A 560 -1.13 40.95 -12.03
N ALA A 561 -2.31 41.41 -12.47
CA ALA A 561 -3.46 41.69 -11.59
C ALA A 561 -4.08 40.40 -11.03
N ALA A 562 -4.12 39.30 -11.78
CA ALA A 562 -4.56 38.00 -11.30
C ALA A 562 -3.53 37.35 -10.37
N ALA A 563 -2.23 37.54 -10.61
CA ALA A 563 -1.17 37.15 -9.70
C ALA A 563 -1.21 37.99 -8.41
N ALA A 564 -1.41 39.30 -8.52
CA ALA A 564 -1.59 40.19 -7.37
C ALA A 564 -2.88 39.87 -6.62
N ALA A 565 -4.00 39.60 -7.30
CA ALA A 565 -5.25 39.17 -6.68
C ALA A 565 -5.14 37.77 -6.06
N GLY A 566 -4.37 36.86 -6.67
CA GLY A 566 -4.05 35.55 -6.12
C GLY A 566 -3.19 35.66 -4.85
N VAL A 567 -2.20 36.54 -4.85
CA VAL A 567 -1.37 36.87 -3.67
C VAL A 567 -2.20 37.59 -2.59
N CYS A 568 -3.06 38.54 -2.96
CA CYS A 568 -3.98 39.18 -2.03
C CYS A 568 -4.99 38.16 -1.46
N ALA A 569 -5.47 37.21 -2.26
CA ALA A 569 -6.37 36.17 -1.81
C ALA A 569 -5.69 35.17 -0.86
N THR A 570 -4.42 34.82 -1.08
CA THR A 570 -3.65 33.98 -0.14
C THR A 570 -3.30 34.71 1.15
N LEU A 571 -3.11 36.03 1.08
CA LEU A 571 -2.86 36.94 2.20
C LEU A 571 -4.12 37.40 2.95
N LEU A 572 -5.33 37.14 2.42
CA LEU A 572 -6.56 37.51 3.11
C LEU A 572 -6.59 36.83 4.49
N PRO A 573 -6.81 37.61 5.56
CA PRO A 573 -6.83 37.08 6.92
C PRO A 573 -8.03 36.13 7.16
N TRP A 574 -9.08 36.24 6.33
CA TRP A 574 -10.27 35.38 6.36
C TRP A 574 -10.55 34.78 4.99
N ARG A 575 -10.86 33.47 4.98
CA ARG A 575 -11.39 32.75 3.81
C ARG A 575 -12.91 32.67 3.90
N ALA A 576 -13.58 32.41 2.77
CA ALA A 576 -15.02 32.18 2.77
C ALA A 576 -15.37 30.92 3.61
N PRO A 577 -16.43 30.98 4.43
CA PRO A 577 -16.90 29.82 5.17
C PRO A 577 -17.45 28.75 4.21
N ILE A 578 -17.25 27.48 4.57
CA ILE A 578 -17.91 26.35 3.90
C ILE A 578 -19.19 26.03 4.68
N ALA A 579 -20.32 25.96 3.97
CA ALA A 579 -21.62 25.68 4.56
C ALA A 579 -21.62 24.32 5.31
N PRO A 580 -22.31 24.22 6.46
CA PRO A 580 -22.43 22.96 7.16
C PRO A 580 -23.24 21.95 6.34
N VAL A 581 -22.95 20.67 6.52
CA VAL A 581 -23.68 19.54 5.90
C VAL A 581 -24.23 18.63 7.00
N ALA A 582 -25.25 17.85 6.68
CA ALA A 582 -25.70 16.79 7.58
C ALA A 582 -24.62 15.71 7.70
N PRO A 583 -24.48 15.05 8.87
CA PRO A 583 -23.56 13.93 9.03
C PRO A 583 -23.92 12.77 8.09
N PRO A 584 -22.93 11.97 7.65
CA PRO A 584 -23.18 10.79 6.84
C PRO A 584 -24.00 9.75 7.62
N GLU A 585 -24.88 9.04 6.92
CA GLU A 585 -25.69 7.97 7.52
C GLU A 585 -24.82 6.79 8.04
N PRO A 586 -25.23 6.09 9.11
CA PRO A 586 -24.53 4.91 9.59
C PRO A 586 -24.38 3.83 8.50
N GLY A 587 -23.19 3.19 8.42
CA GLY A 587 -22.91 2.16 7.41
C GLY A 587 -22.45 2.70 6.05
N PHE A 588 -22.23 4.01 5.93
CA PHE A 588 -21.78 4.66 4.70
C PHE A 588 -20.34 4.32 4.27
N TYR A 589 -19.45 4.06 5.22
CA TYR A 589 -18.04 3.72 4.94
C TYR A 589 -17.80 2.21 5.03
N SER A 590 -17.01 1.67 4.10
CA SER A 590 -16.63 0.25 4.11
C SER A 590 -15.76 -0.08 5.33
N ALA A 591 -15.78 -1.35 5.78
CA ALA A 591 -14.90 -1.80 6.87
C ALA A 591 -13.41 -1.60 6.56
N ALA A 592 -13.01 -1.73 5.27
CA ALA A 592 -11.64 -1.49 4.85
C ALA A 592 -11.26 0.01 4.93
N THR A 593 -12.17 0.90 4.55
CA THR A 593 -11.99 2.36 4.67
C THR A 593 -11.89 2.76 6.14
N LEU A 594 -12.74 2.22 7.01
CA LEU A 594 -12.68 2.51 8.45
C LEU A 594 -11.41 1.96 9.10
N GLU A 595 -10.95 0.75 8.76
CA GLU A 595 -9.70 0.21 9.30
C GLU A 595 -8.49 1.02 8.82
N ARG A 596 -8.44 1.39 7.54
CA ARG A 596 -7.44 2.34 7.03
C ARG A 596 -7.48 3.64 7.82
N GLY A 597 -8.67 4.19 8.06
CA GLY A 597 -8.86 5.43 8.80
C GLY A 597 -8.43 5.34 10.26
N ARG A 598 -8.68 4.19 10.90
CA ARG A 598 -8.23 3.89 12.27
C ARG A 598 -6.70 3.88 12.35
N LEU A 599 -6.03 3.20 11.41
CA LEU A 599 -4.57 3.17 11.32
C LEU A 599 -3.97 4.55 11.02
N VAL A 600 -4.62 5.33 10.14
CA VAL A 600 -4.22 6.72 9.87
C VAL A 600 -4.41 7.60 11.10
N ALA A 601 -5.49 7.42 11.86
CA ALA A 601 -5.73 8.16 13.10
C ALA A 601 -4.72 7.83 14.19
N ALA A 602 -4.34 6.55 14.31
CA ALA A 602 -3.29 6.08 15.22
C ALA A 602 -1.92 6.63 14.81
N ALA A 603 -1.51 6.46 13.55
CA ALA A 603 -0.26 7.01 13.03
C ALA A 603 -0.20 8.55 13.12
N GLY A 604 -1.36 9.21 13.10
CA GLY A 604 -1.52 10.65 13.26
C GLY A 604 -1.56 11.16 14.71
N ASP A 605 -1.50 10.26 15.69
CA ASP A 605 -1.64 10.54 17.13
C ASP A 605 -2.92 11.33 17.48
N CYS A 606 -4.02 11.11 16.74
CA CYS A 606 -5.26 11.87 16.91
C CYS A 606 -5.79 11.76 18.34
N ALA A 607 -5.81 10.55 18.89
CA ALA A 607 -6.29 10.29 20.24
C ALA A 607 -5.37 10.90 21.32
N VAL A 608 -4.06 10.96 21.06
CA VAL A 608 -3.07 11.55 21.98
C VAL A 608 -3.33 13.06 22.13
N CYS A 609 -3.56 13.77 21.03
CA CYS A 609 -3.80 15.22 21.10
C CYS A 609 -5.24 15.58 21.47
N HIS A 610 -6.23 14.79 21.04
CA HIS A 610 -7.65 15.13 21.17
C HIS A 610 -8.38 14.41 22.33
N THR A 611 -7.65 13.84 23.29
CA THR A 611 -8.25 13.23 24.50
C THR A 611 -7.68 13.88 25.75
N ALA A 612 -8.53 14.52 26.55
CA ALA A 612 -8.13 15.02 27.86
C ALA A 612 -7.97 13.87 28.86
N PRO A 613 -7.12 14.00 29.90
CA PRO A 613 -7.03 13.01 30.97
C PRO A 613 -8.40 12.72 31.60
N GLY A 614 -8.82 11.45 31.59
CA GLY A 614 -10.14 11.01 32.07
C GLY A 614 -11.33 11.42 31.19
N GLY A 615 -11.09 12.07 30.05
CA GLY A 615 -12.10 12.43 29.05
C GLY A 615 -12.40 11.32 28.06
N ALA A 616 -13.48 11.49 27.29
CA ALA A 616 -13.79 10.58 26.20
C ALA A 616 -12.79 10.72 25.03
N LYS A 617 -12.46 9.60 24.39
CA LYS A 617 -11.54 9.55 23.24
C LYS A 617 -11.96 10.59 22.19
N ASN A 618 -11.02 11.40 21.72
CA ASN A 618 -11.21 12.43 20.68
C ASN A 618 -12.16 13.60 21.02
N ALA A 619 -12.66 13.70 22.26
CA ALA A 619 -13.60 14.75 22.68
C ALA A 619 -12.94 16.12 22.97
N GLY A 620 -11.64 16.25 22.76
CA GLY A 620 -10.85 17.47 22.94
C GLY A 620 -10.61 17.85 24.40
N GLY A 621 -10.10 19.06 24.61
CA GLY A 621 -9.90 19.66 25.93
C GLY A 621 -8.52 19.45 26.55
N LEU A 622 -7.59 18.79 25.85
CA LEU A 622 -6.21 18.63 26.31
C LEU A 622 -5.47 19.99 26.26
N PRO A 623 -4.88 20.47 27.37
CA PRO A 623 -4.04 21.67 27.37
C PRO A 623 -2.63 21.37 26.84
N LEU A 624 -2.27 22.02 25.73
CA LEU A 624 -0.93 22.02 25.17
C LEU A 624 -0.23 23.33 25.55
N GLU A 625 0.71 23.25 26.48
CA GLU A 625 1.50 24.41 26.89
C GLU A 625 2.57 24.73 25.85
N THR A 626 2.60 25.99 25.42
CA THR A 626 3.60 26.50 24.49
C THR A 626 4.30 27.72 25.10
N PRO A 627 5.48 28.10 24.60
CA PRO A 627 6.13 29.36 25.00
C PRO A 627 5.28 30.61 24.74
N PHE A 628 4.17 30.49 24.00
CA PHE A 628 3.27 31.58 23.63
C PHE A 628 1.96 31.59 24.44
N GLY A 629 1.76 30.62 25.33
CA GLY A 629 0.52 30.39 26.07
C GLY A 629 -0.06 28.98 25.83
N THR A 630 -1.28 28.74 26.30
CA THR A 630 -1.91 27.42 26.28
C THR A 630 -2.88 27.26 25.12
N VAL A 631 -2.69 26.22 24.30
CA VAL A 631 -3.61 25.80 23.24
C VAL A 631 -4.43 24.63 23.73
N TYR A 632 -5.75 24.67 23.59
CA TYR A 632 -6.61 23.52 23.91
C TYR A 632 -6.98 22.76 22.64
N SER A 633 -6.92 21.43 22.70
CA SER A 633 -7.37 20.58 21.59
C SER A 633 -8.89 20.64 21.40
N THR A 634 -9.33 20.52 20.15
CA THR A 634 -10.75 20.60 19.79
C THR A 634 -11.46 19.26 19.91
N ASN A 635 -12.78 19.25 20.06
CA ASN A 635 -13.56 18.04 19.89
C ASN A 635 -13.61 17.66 18.39
N ILE A 636 -13.14 16.46 18.04
CA ILE A 636 -13.14 15.94 16.66
C ILE A 636 -14.09 14.75 16.47
N THR A 637 -14.99 14.51 17.43
CA THR A 637 -16.07 13.52 17.30
C THR A 637 -17.15 14.02 16.34
N PRO A 638 -18.04 13.14 15.83
CA PRO A 638 -19.12 13.54 14.91
C PRO A 638 -20.27 14.27 15.59
N ASP A 639 -20.08 14.78 16.82
CA ASP A 639 -21.08 15.65 17.45
C ASP A 639 -21.33 16.90 16.60
N ALA A 640 -22.61 17.19 16.35
CA ALA A 640 -23.01 18.25 15.43
C ALA A 640 -22.80 19.67 16.00
N GLN A 641 -22.82 19.82 17.33
CA GLN A 641 -22.78 21.14 17.99
C GLN A 641 -21.36 21.55 18.38
N THR A 642 -20.62 20.63 18.97
CA THR A 642 -19.31 20.87 19.58
C THR A 642 -18.16 20.20 18.83
N GLY A 643 -18.46 19.18 18.01
CA GLY A 643 -17.51 18.43 17.20
C GLY A 643 -17.47 18.81 15.72
N ILE A 644 -17.10 17.85 14.88
CA ILE A 644 -17.01 17.99 13.42
C ILE A 644 -18.21 17.41 12.66
N GLY A 645 -19.30 17.04 13.36
CA GLY A 645 -20.47 16.38 12.76
C GLY A 645 -21.11 17.11 11.58
N ASN A 646 -21.00 18.44 11.57
CA ASN A 646 -21.54 19.31 10.51
C ASN A 646 -20.52 19.72 9.44
N TRP A 647 -19.33 19.12 9.43
CA TRP A 647 -18.27 19.43 8.47
C TRP A 647 -18.41 18.56 7.24
N SER A 648 -18.24 19.15 6.06
CA SER A 648 -18.06 18.35 4.84
C SER A 648 -16.61 17.86 4.76
N PHE A 649 -16.36 16.82 3.96
CA PHE A 649 -15.00 16.36 3.68
C PHE A 649 -14.10 17.53 3.18
N ALA A 650 -14.62 18.40 2.32
CA ALA A 650 -13.88 19.57 1.83
C ALA A 650 -13.51 20.55 2.96
N ALA A 651 -14.37 20.72 3.97
CA ALA A 651 -14.04 21.54 5.14
C ALA A 651 -12.98 20.88 6.04
N PHE A 652 -13.08 19.56 6.23
CA PHE A 652 -12.11 18.77 6.96
C PHE A 652 -10.73 18.79 6.29
N GLU A 653 -10.67 18.45 4.99
CA GLU A 653 -9.44 18.49 4.20
C GLU A 653 -8.80 19.87 4.23
N ARG A 654 -9.58 20.95 4.09
CA ARG A 654 -9.06 22.32 4.16
C ARG A 654 -8.45 22.63 5.54
N ALA A 655 -9.05 22.14 6.62
CA ALA A 655 -8.47 22.32 7.94
C ALA A 655 -7.15 21.54 8.08
N MET A 656 -7.16 20.26 7.71
CA MET A 656 -6.01 19.35 7.82
C MET A 656 -4.84 19.75 6.92
N ARG A 657 -5.10 20.26 5.70
CA ARG A 657 -4.04 20.62 4.74
C ARG A 657 -3.62 22.08 4.84
N GLU A 658 -4.56 23.01 4.98
CA GLU A 658 -4.26 24.45 4.86
C GLU A 658 -4.23 25.19 6.21
N GLY A 659 -4.63 24.51 7.30
CA GLY A 659 -4.80 25.15 8.60
C GLY A 659 -5.92 26.21 8.56
N ILE A 660 -7.01 25.96 7.82
CA ILE A 660 -8.15 26.87 7.72
C ILE A 660 -9.42 26.15 8.16
N HIS A 661 -9.99 26.62 9.27
CA HIS A 661 -11.21 26.08 9.85
C HIS A 661 -12.41 26.24 8.88
N ARG A 662 -13.50 25.48 9.10
CA ARG A 662 -14.72 25.54 8.28
C ARG A 662 -15.30 26.96 8.13
N ASP A 663 -15.28 27.76 9.20
CA ASP A 663 -15.76 29.15 9.19
C ASP A 663 -14.82 30.15 8.48
N GLY A 664 -13.65 29.72 8.04
CA GLY A 664 -12.68 30.54 7.32
C GLY A 664 -11.58 31.17 8.18
N ARG A 665 -11.58 30.98 9.51
CA ARG A 665 -10.48 31.42 10.38
C ARG A 665 -9.26 30.50 10.25
N ARG A 666 -8.06 31.08 10.42
CA ARG A 666 -6.80 30.31 10.46
C ARG A 666 -6.70 29.49 11.76
N LEU A 667 -6.10 28.30 11.69
CA LEU A 667 -5.80 27.42 12.81
C LEU A 667 -4.39 27.67 13.34
N TYR A 668 -4.12 27.35 14.61
CA TYR A 668 -2.79 27.54 15.19
C TYR A 668 -1.92 26.36 14.76
N PRO A 669 -0.65 26.56 14.39
CA PRO A 669 0.22 25.49 13.91
C PRO A 669 0.63 24.48 14.99
N ALA A 670 0.14 24.64 16.23
CA ALA A 670 0.10 23.56 17.22
C ALA A 670 -0.72 22.36 16.71
N PHE A 671 -1.74 22.61 15.88
CA PHE A 671 -2.33 21.59 15.02
C PHE A 671 -1.40 21.39 13.82
N PRO A 672 -0.79 20.20 13.62
CA PRO A 672 0.31 20.02 12.66
C PRO A 672 -0.16 19.90 11.21
N TYR A 673 -1.01 20.82 10.73
CA TYR A 673 -1.51 20.86 9.35
C TYR A 673 -0.38 20.98 8.31
N THR A 674 0.80 21.48 8.69
CA THR A 674 1.99 21.50 7.83
C THR A 674 2.51 20.10 7.52
N ALA A 675 2.35 19.15 8.43
CA ALA A 675 2.70 17.74 8.23
C ALA A 675 1.56 16.99 7.55
N PHE A 676 0.32 17.19 8.02
CA PHE A 676 -0.86 16.56 7.40
C PHE A 676 -1.08 16.97 5.94
N ALA A 677 -0.58 18.12 5.48
CA ALA A 677 -0.57 18.47 4.06
C ALA A 677 0.10 17.41 3.17
N LYS A 678 1.05 16.64 3.71
CA LYS A 678 1.78 15.59 2.99
C LYS A 678 0.99 14.30 2.78
N ILE A 679 -0.10 14.07 3.53
CA ILE A 679 -0.82 12.78 3.48
C ILE A 679 -1.57 12.60 2.15
N SER A 680 -1.71 11.36 1.70
CA SER A 680 -2.45 11.05 0.47
C SER A 680 -3.94 11.39 0.60
N ASP A 681 -4.63 11.51 -0.54
CA ASP A 681 -6.07 11.77 -0.52
C ASP A 681 -6.84 10.59 0.07
N GLY A 682 -6.40 9.36 -0.23
CA GLY A 682 -6.97 8.14 0.34
C GLY A 682 -6.88 8.11 1.87
N ASP A 683 -5.73 8.46 2.45
CA ASP A 683 -5.57 8.52 3.91
C ASP A 683 -6.39 9.63 4.55
N MET A 684 -6.46 10.81 3.92
CA MET A 684 -7.27 11.93 4.41
C MET A 684 -8.76 11.57 4.48
N GLN A 685 -9.26 10.83 3.49
CA GLN A 685 -10.65 10.39 3.43
C GLN A 685 -10.95 9.28 4.40
N ALA A 686 -10.07 8.30 4.49
CA ALA A 686 -10.21 7.20 5.43
C ALA A 686 -10.23 7.75 6.87
N LEU A 687 -9.35 8.69 7.20
CA LEU A 687 -9.35 9.40 8.47
C LEU A 687 -10.67 10.11 8.74
N TYR A 688 -11.16 10.89 7.78
CA TYR A 688 -12.47 11.57 7.90
C TYR A 688 -13.59 10.55 8.13
N GLY A 689 -13.65 9.47 7.35
CA GLY A 689 -14.68 8.44 7.49
C GLY A 689 -14.65 7.73 8.83
N TYR A 690 -13.45 7.41 9.34
CA TYR A 690 -13.26 6.85 10.67
C TYR A 690 -13.75 7.78 11.77
N LEU A 691 -13.34 9.06 11.76
CA LEU A 691 -13.79 10.04 12.75
C LEU A 691 -15.30 10.27 12.69
N MET A 692 -15.89 10.31 11.49
CA MET A 692 -17.34 10.49 11.33
C MET A 692 -18.17 9.26 11.71
N SER A 693 -17.55 8.08 11.78
CA SER A 693 -18.19 6.83 12.21
C SER A 693 -18.13 6.59 13.73
N ALA A 694 -17.37 7.40 14.47
CA ALA A 694 -17.20 7.26 15.91
C ALA A 694 -18.47 7.66 16.69
N GLU A 695 -18.50 7.36 17.99
CA GLU A 695 -19.58 7.82 18.87
C GLU A 695 -19.57 9.36 18.99
N PRO A 696 -20.70 10.05 18.73
CA PRO A 696 -20.79 11.49 18.94
C PRO A 696 -20.70 11.84 20.43
N VAL A 697 -19.74 12.68 20.82
CA VAL A 697 -19.60 13.15 22.21
C VAL A 697 -19.76 14.66 22.26
N ALA A 698 -20.78 15.14 22.95
CA ALA A 698 -20.95 16.57 23.22
C ALA A 698 -19.92 17.03 24.27
N SER A 699 -18.95 17.84 23.84
CA SER A 699 -17.85 18.33 24.69
C SER A 699 -17.47 19.75 24.30
N ALA A 700 -17.82 20.72 25.15
CA ALA A 700 -17.44 22.11 24.99
C ALA A 700 -16.03 22.33 25.56
N VAL A 701 -15.04 22.53 24.69
CA VAL A 701 -13.64 22.69 25.09
C VAL A 701 -13.31 24.15 25.48
N PRO A 702 -12.36 24.37 26.41
CA PRO A 702 -11.87 25.71 26.73
C PRO A 702 -11.28 26.44 25.50
N GLN A 703 -11.34 27.77 25.50
CA GLN A 703 -10.71 28.56 24.44
C GLN A 703 -9.20 28.65 24.61
N THR A 704 -8.46 28.54 23.52
CA THR A 704 -7.01 28.81 23.44
C THR A 704 -6.66 30.19 24.01
N GLN A 705 -5.67 30.25 24.90
CA GLN A 705 -5.19 31.46 25.56
C GLN A 705 -3.72 31.71 25.20
N LEU A 706 -3.48 32.55 24.20
CA LEU A 706 -2.12 32.97 23.82
C LEU A 706 -1.84 34.41 24.25
N ALA A 707 -0.57 34.71 24.51
CA ALA A 707 -0.10 36.05 24.80
C ALA A 707 -0.11 36.92 23.53
N PHE A 708 -0.27 38.23 23.68
CA PHE A 708 -0.09 39.18 22.58
C PHE A 708 1.36 39.16 22.08
N PRO A 709 1.62 39.17 20.75
CA PRO A 709 0.67 39.29 19.63
C PRO A 709 0.13 37.97 19.06
N PHE A 710 0.48 36.81 19.64
CA PHE A 710 0.13 35.48 19.12
C PHE A 710 -1.37 35.15 19.21
N ASN A 711 -2.13 35.86 20.05
CA ASN A 711 -3.60 35.78 20.08
C ASN A 711 -4.30 36.39 18.85
N VAL A 712 -3.61 37.19 18.03
CA VAL A 712 -4.20 37.85 16.85
C VAL A 712 -4.24 36.89 15.65
N ARG A 713 -5.33 36.10 15.56
CA ARG A 713 -5.54 35.06 14.52
C ARG A 713 -5.19 35.47 13.07
N PRO A 714 -5.55 36.68 12.59
CA PRO A 714 -5.21 37.13 11.24
C PRO A 714 -3.72 37.06 10.87
N LEU A 715 -2.81 37.23 11.84
CA LEU A 715 -1.36 37.22 11.58
C LEU A 715 -0.85 35.87 11.06
N LEU A 716 -1.61 34.79 11.29
CA LEU A 716 -1.28 33.45 10.80
C LEU A 716 -1.35 33.32 9.27
N ALA A 717 -2.02 34.24 8.57
CA ALA A 717 -1.96 34.27 7.11
C ALA A 717 -0.52 34.55 6.63
N GLY A 718 0.19 35.48 7.29
CA GLY A 718 1.60 35.75 7.04
C GLY A 718 2.50 34.60 7.48
N TRP A 719 2.20 33.96 8.61
CA TRP A 719 2.93 32.77 9.07
C TRP A 719 2.83 31.62 8.05
N ASN A 720 1.62 31.31 7.56
CA ASN A 720 1.41 30.27 6.55
C ASN A 720 2.16 30.60 5.25
N LEU A 721 2.19 31.86 4.82
CA LEU A 721 2.94 32.25 3.62
C LEU A 721 4.44 31.94 3.75
N LEU A 722 5.01 32.10 4.95
CA LEU A 722 6.43 31.91 5.21
C LEU A 722 6.80 30.43 5.47
N PHE A 723 5.94 29.70 6.18
CA PHE A 723 6.31 28.41 6.78
C PHE A 723 5.45 27.21 6.37
N HIS A 724 4.36 27.42 5.61
CA HIS A 724 3.49 26.34 5.18
C HIS A 724 3.59 26.06 3.68
N ARG A 725 3.75 24.77 3.34
CA ARG A 725 3.68 24.24 1.97
C ARG A 725 2.52 23.25 1.92
N ASN A 726 1.52 23.55 1.09
CA ASN A 726 0.39 22.65 0.87
C ASN A 726 0.74 21.67 -0.26
N GLU A 727 1.67 20.75 0.01
CA GLU A 727 2.20 19.79 -0.97
C GLU A 727 2.11 18.37 -0.43
N ARG A 728 1.64 17.45 -1.27
CA ARG A 728 1.58 16.02 -0.96
C ARG A 728 2.99 15.41 -0.99
N PHE A 729 3.19 14.36 -0.19
CA PHE A 729 4.42 13.59 -0.25
C PHE A 729 4.60 12.99 -1.65
N THR A 730 5.82 13.09 -2.18
CA THR A 730 6.22 12.51 -3.45
C THR A 730 7.39 11.55 -3.20
N PRO A 731 7.26 10.25 -3.49
CA PRO A 731 8.35 9.29 -3.31
C PRO A 731 9.62 9.69 -4.07
N ASP A 732 10.78 9.52 -3.43
CA ASP A 732 12.08 9.72 -4.05
C ASP A 732 12.46 8.44 -4.83
N PRO A 733 12.59 8.48 -6.17
CA PRO A 733 12.89 7.30 -6.98
C PRO A 733 14.32 6.76 -6.78
N SER A 734 15.20 7.51 -6.11
CA SER A 734 16.56 7.06 -5.75
C SER A 734 16.60 6.27 -4.44
N ARG A 735 15.50 6.23 -3.69
CA ARG A 735 15.38 5.57 -2.39
C ARG A 735 14.58 4.27 -2.50
N SER A 736 14.73 3.40 -1.50
CA SER A 736 13.96 2.15 -1.44
C SER A 736 12.48 2.44 -1.15
N ALA A 737 11.59 1.50 -1.50
CA ALA A 737 10.18 1.58 -1.16
C ALA A 737 9.95 1.71 0.36
N GLN A 738 10.70 0.94 1.16
CA GLN A 738 10.67 1.01 2.63
C GLN A 738 11.07 2.40 3.16
N TRP A 739 12.10 3.03 2.58
CA TRP A 739 12.49 4.38 2.97
C TRP A 739 11.41 5.41 2.63
N ASN A 740 10.81 5.32 1.44
CA ASN A 740 9.72 6.22 1.04
C ASN A 740 8.47 6.05 1.91
N ARG A 741 8.12 4.81 2.28
CA ARG A 741 7.04 4.52 3.24
C ARG A 741 7.34 5.13 4.61
N GLY A 742 8.56 4.95 5.11
CA GLY A 742 9.00 5.49 6.39
C GLY A 742 9.00 7.02 6.42
N ALA A 743 9.48 7.64 5.34
CA ALA A 743 9.47 9.10 5.18
C ALA A 743 8.03 9.63 5.15
N TYR A 744 7.14 9.00 4.39
CA TYR A 744 5.73 9.37 4.34
C TYR A 744 5.06 9.35 5.73
N LEU A 745 5.26 8.25 6.47
CA LEU A 745 4.69 8.08 7.80
C LEU A 745 5.31 9.05 8.81
N ALA A 746 6.65 9.16 8.88
CA ALA A 746 7.33 9.99 9.87
C ALA A 746 7.20 11.50 9.60
N GLU A 747 7.18 11.92 8.33
CA GLU A 747 7.10 13.33 7.96
C GLU A 747 5.66 13.85 7.84
N GLY A 748 4.71 12.96 7.56
CA GLY A 748 3.30 13.25 7.40
C GLY A 748 2.52 12.96 8.67
N LEU A 749 2.08 11.71 8.84
CA LEU A 749 1.18 11.32 9.92
C LEU A 749 1.83 11.41 11.30
N GLY A 750 2.99 10.79 11.50
CA GLY A 750 3.69 10.78 12.78
C GLY A 750 4.47 12.05 13.10
N HIS A 751 4.49 13.02 12.17
CA HIS A 751 5.04 14.39 12.31
C HIS A 751 6.27 14.50 13.22
N CYS A 752 7.23 13.58 13.11
CA CYS A 752 8.29 13.40 14.11
C CYS A 752 9.15 14.67 14.28
N SER A 753 9.29 15.47 13.21
CA SER A 753 10.00 16.74 13.24
C SER A 753 9.36 17.79 14.15
N ALA A 754 8.06 17.68 14.44
CA ALA A 754 7.32 18.61 15.27
C ALA A 754 7.86 18.70 16.70
N CYS A 755 8.32 17.57 17.24
CA CYS A 755 8.95 17.47 18.55
C CYS A 755 10.48 17.41 18.43
N HIS A 756 11.02 16.70 17.45
CA HIS A 756 12.45 16.41 17.33
C HIS A 756 13.27 17.43 16.52
N SER A 757 12.70 18.56 16.13
CA SER A 757 13.44 19.66 15.49
C SER A 757 13.31 20.95 16.29
N PRO A 758 14.34 21.82 16.30
CA PRO A 758 14.26 23.08 17.00
C PRO A 758 13.29 24.02 16.28
N ARG A 759 12.60 24.86 17.05
CA ARG A 759 11.69 25.89 16.52
C ARG A 759 12.35 27.27 16.55
N ASN A 760 12.00 28.14 15.61
CA ASN A 760 12.43 29.55 15.60
C ASN A 760 11.58 30.40 16.56
N ALA A 761 11.89 31.69 16.70
CA ALA A 761 11.18 32.60 17.59
C ALA A 761 9.69 32.81 17.23
N LEU A 762 9.27 32.45 16.02
CA LEU A 762 7.87 32.48 15.56
C LEU A 762 7.18 31.11 15.69
N GLY A 763 7.81 30.15 16.37
CA GLY A 763 7.27 28.82 16.60
C GLY A 763 7.33 27.87 15.41
N ALA A 764 7.97 28.24 14.29
CA ALA A 764 8.09 27.38 13.12
C ALA A 764 9.30 26.43 13.23
N GLU A 765 9.13 25.18 12.79
CA GLU A 765 10.20 24.19 12.71
C GLU A 765 11.35 24.65 11.81
N GLN A 766 12.58 24.37 12.24
CA GLN A 766 13.78 24.65 11.45
C GLN A 766 14.16 23.43 10.61
N GLY A 767 14.14 23.58 9.28
CA GLY A 767 14.57 22.55 8.34
C GLY A 767 16.09 22.52 8.08
N GLY A 768 16.48 21.86 6.98
CA GLY A 768 17.88 21.79 6.54
C GLY A 768 18.77 21.08 7.55
N ARG A 769 19.91 21.70 7.92
CA ARG A 769 20.88 21.11 8.87
C ARG A 769 20.37 21.00 10.31
N ARG A 770 19.23 21.62 10.64
CA ARG A 770 18.59 21.61 11.96
C ARG A 770 17.46 20.57 12.04
N TYR A 771 17.08 19.98 10.92
CA TYR A 771 16.04 18.96 10.87
C TYR A 771 16.43 17.75 11.74
N LEU A 772 15.54 17.34 12.65
CA LEU A 772 15.72 16.19 13.55
C LEU A 772 16.94 16.27 14.50
N THR A 773 17.46 17.49 14.76
CA THR A 773 18.61 17.67 15.65
C THR A 773 18.24 17.81 17.13
N GLY A 774 17.01 17.49 17.51
CA GLY A 774 16.47 17.61 18.86
C GLY A 774 15.52 18.80 19.00
N GLY A 775 14.71 18.80 20.04
CA GLY A 775 13.70 19.83 20.30
C GLY A 775 13.08 19.69 21.69
N SER A 776 11.83 20.14 21.84
CA SER A 776 11.10 20.06 23.10
C SER A 776 9.61 19.90 22.85
N ALA A 777 8.93 19.13 23.70
CA ALA A 777 7.48 18.94 23.67
C ALA A 777 6.94 18.88 25.09
N GLU A 778 5.94 19.72 25.42
CA GLU A 778 5.24 19.69 26.72
C GLU A 778 6.19 19.74 27.94
N GLY A 779 7.25 20.56 27.84
CA GLY A 779 8.27 20.69 28.90
C GLY A 779 9.30 19.55 28.95
N TRP A 780 9.18 18.53 28.09
CA TRP A 780 10.18 17.48 27.90
C TRP A 780 11.19 17.84 26.82
N GLU A 781 12.44 17.40 27.01
CA GLU A 781 13.47 17.45 25.98
C GLU A 781 13.26 16.30 24.98
N ALA A 782 13.08 16.63 23.71
CA ALA A 782 13.02 15.64 22.63
C ALA A 782 14.45 15.42 22.09
N PRO A 783 15.00 14.19 22.18
CA PRO A 783 16.38 13.92 21.78
C PRO A 783 16.58 14.08 20.27
N ALA A 784 17.82 14.33 19.83
CA ALA A 784 18.14 14.30 18.41
C ALA A 784 17.95 12.89 17.82
N LEU A 785 17.29 12.80 16.66
CA LEU A 785 17.13 11.55 15.89
C LEU A 785 18.22 11.37 14.82
N THR A 786 19.24 12.23 14.86
CA THR A 786 20.38 12.23 13.95
C THR A 786 21.63 11.71 14.68
N ALA A 787 22.78 11.74 14.01
CA ALA A 787 24.09 11.49 14.63
C ALA A 787 24.44 12.44 15.81
N LEU A 788 23.63 13.46 16.11
CA LEU A 788 23.79 14.34 17.27
C LEU A 788 23.20 13.77 18.58
N SER A 789 22.59 12.58 18.53
CA SER A 789 22.08 11.90 19.72
C SER A 789 23.14 11.78 20.81
N GLN A 790 22.74 12.00 22.06
CA GLN A 790 23.62 11.89 23.24
C GLN A 790 23.63 10.48 23.84
N ALA A 791 23.02 9.49 23.17
CA ALA A 791 22.98 8.12 23.66
C ALA A 791 24.40 7.56 23.86
N PRO A 792 24.65 6.82 24.96
CA PRO A 792 25.99 6.27 25.26
C PRO A 792 26.45 5.23 24.25
N VAL A 793 25.51 4.60 23.56
CA VAL A 793 25.76 3.74 22.40
C VAL A 793 24.86 4.17 21.23
N PRO A 794 25.27 3.93 19.97
CA PRO A 794 24.48 4.36 18.81
C PRO A 794 23.12 3.66 18.72
N TRP A 795 22.08 4.41 18.35
CA TRP A 795 20.80 3.84 17.95
C TRP A 795 20.94 3.06 16.65
N THR A 796 20.40 1.85 16.62
CA THR A 796 20.32 1.01 15.41
C THR A 796 18.88 0.95 14.90
N GLU A 797 18.69 0.63 13.62
CA GLU A 797 17.35 0.42 13.06
C GLU A 797 16.55 -0.62 13.86
N ALA A 798 17.19 -1.71 14.28
CA ALA A 798 16.57 -2.74 15.11
C ALA A 798 16.15 -2.20 16.48
N ALA A 799 17.02 -1.42 17.13
CA ALA A 799 16.71 -0.82 18.44
C ALA A 799 15.58 0.24 18.33
N LEU A 800 15.57 1.04 17.26
CA LEU A 800 14.49 1.99 16.97
C LEU A 800 13.17 1.26 16.75
N PHE A 801 13.16 0.19 15.95
CA PHE A 801 11.97 -0.63 15.74
C PHE A 801 11.45 -1.20 17.06
N THR A 802 12.30 -1.82 17.89
CA THR A 802 11.88 -2.37 19.18
C THR A 802 11.31 -1.29 20.10
N TYR A 803 11.95 -0.11 20.13
CA TYR A 803 11.48 1.03 20.92
C TYR A 803 10.12 1.55 20.44
N LEU A 804 9.97 1.82 19.13
CA LEU A 804 8.74 2.36 18.55
C LEU A 804 7.58 1.36 18.58
N ARG A 805 7.86 0.05 18.64
CA ARG A 805 6.84 -1.00 18.68
C ARG A 805 6.42 -1.41 20.09
N GLY A 806 7.34 -1.37 21.04
CA GLY A 806 7.19 -1.96 22.38
C GLY A 806 7.55 -1.04 23.54
N GLY A 807 7.88 0.22 23.29
CA GLY A 807 8.14 1.22 24.34
C GLY A 807 9.48 1.07 25.04
N TYR A 808 10.35 0.18 24.59
CA TYR A 808 11.62 -0.11 25.27
C TYR A 808 12.71 -0.62 24.33
N ALA A 809 13.93 -0.11 24.52
CA ALA A 809 15.13 -0.68 23.91
C ALA A 809 16.20 -0.94 25.00
N PRO A 810 16.79 -2.16 25.05
CA PRO A 810 17.73 -2.56 26.10
C PRO A 810 18.92 -1.62 26.34
N HIS A 811 19.37 -0.96 25.28
CA HIS A 811 20.54 -0.09 25.31
C HIS A 811 20.22 1.41 25.35
N HIS A 812 18.94 1.78 25.47
CA HIS A 812 18.54 3.20 25.40
C HIS A 812 17.51 3.62 26.45
N GLY A 813 16.71 2.69 26.98
CA GLY A 813 15.69 2.94 27.99
C GLY A 813 14.27 2.74 27.48
N ALA A 814 13.30 3.16 28.30
CA ALA A 814 11.87 3.07 28.02
C ALA A 814 11.28 4.43 27.61
N ALA A 815 10.18 4.41 26.86
CA ALA A 815 9.41 5.61 26.51
C ALA A 815 8.71 6.18 27.75
N ALA A 816 8.77 7.49 27.91
CA ALA A 816 8.16 8.23 29.01
C ALA A 816 7.68 9.60 28.52
N GLY A 817 6.82 10.24 29.29
CA GLY A 817 6.26 11.54 28.94
C GLY A 817 5.51 11.48 27.59
N PRO A 818 5.63 12.51 26.73
CA PRO A 818 4.90 12.61 25.47
C PRO A 818 5.15 11.46 24.49
N MET A 819 6.30 10.78 24.57
CA MET A 819 6.57 9.64 23.67
C MET A 819 5.91 8.33 24.10
N ALA A 820 5.48 8.18 25.36
CA ALA A 820 4.80 6.96 25.79
C ALA A 820 3.49 6.70 25.01
N PRO A 821 2.52 7.64 24.96
CA PRO A 821 1.29 7.44 24.20
C PRO A 821 1.54 7.38 22.68
N VAL A 822 2.54 8.09 22.15
CA VAL A 822 2.93 7.98 20.73
C VAL A 822 3.36 6.55 20.40
N VAL A 823 4.16 5.92 21.27
CA VAL A 823 4.56 4.52 21.06
C VAL A 823 3.37 3.56 21.18
N GLU A 824 2.40 3.84 22.05
CA GLU A 824 1.16 3.05 22.14
C GLU A 824 0.33 3.11 20.86
N GLU A 825 0.22 4.28 20.22
CA GLU A 825 -0.46 4.42 18.93
C GLU A 825 0.35 3.77 17.78
N LEU A 826 1.66 3.98 17.73
CA LEU A 826 2.53 3.31 16.75
C LEU A 826 2.51 1.78 16.89
N ALA A 827 2.33 1.28 18.10
CA ALA A 827 2.17 -0.15 18.39
C ALA A 827 0.86 -0.74 17.82
N GLN A 828 -0.09 0.07 17.34
CA GLN A 828 -1.27 -0.42 16.65
C GLN A 828 -1.06 -0.59 15.14
N LEU A 829 0.04 -0.04 14.61
CA LEU A 829 0.34 -0.09 13.18
C LEU A 829 0.87 -1.47 12.76
N PRO A 830 0.76 -1.82 11.47
CA PRO A 830 1.43 -2.99 10.90
C PRO A 830 2.94 -2.95 11.21
N GLU A 831 3.52 -4.13 11.46
CA GLU A 831 4.95 -4.24 11.80
C GLU A 831 5.87 -3.60 10.76
N ASP A 832 5.55 -3.82 9.47
CA ASP A 832 6.30 -3.28 8.35
C ASP A 832 6.30 -1.74 8.31
N ASP A 833 5.24 -1.09 8.81
CA ASP A 833 5.12 0.37 8.86
C ASP A 833 5.99 0.96 9.98
N VAL A 834 5.96 0.37 11.18
CA VAL A 834 6.86 0.77 12.27
C VAL A 834 8.32 0.55 11.87
N ARG A 835 8.60 -0.54 11.16
CA ARG A 835 9.93 -0.84 10.62
C ARG A 835 10.34 0.14 9.54
N ALA A 836 9.40 0.61 8.70
CA ALA A 836 9.67 1.64 7.72
C ALA A 836 10.02 2.99 8.39
N ILE A 837 9.29 3.40 9.43
CA ILE A 837 9.62 4.58 10.24
C ILE A 837 11.03 4.44 10.84
N ALA A 838 11.33 3.30 11.47
CA ALA A 838 12.64 3.02 12.04
C ALA A 838 13.77 3.09 10.97
N HIS A 839 13.54 2.53 9.78
CA HIS A 839 14.48 2.57 8.67
C HIS A 839 14.75 4.00 8.17
N TYR A 840 13.69 4.82 8.04
CA TYR A 840 13.81 6.23 7.68
C TYR A 840 14.59 7.02 8.73
N VAL A 841 14.23 6.89 10.02
CA VAL A 841 14.90 7.60 11.13
C VAL A 841 16.37 7.17 11.25
N ALA A 842 16.66 5.87 11.15
CA ALA A 842 18.03 5.35 11.19
C ALA A 842 18.93 5.92 10.08
N SER A 843 18.34 6.34 8.95
CA SER A 843 19.09 6.91 7.82
C SER A 843 19.75 8.27 8.13
N PHE A 844 19.35 8.94 9.21
CA PHE A 844 19.97 10.18 9.71
C PHE A 844 21.05 9.96 10.78
N GLY A 845 21.17 8.72 11.28
CA GLY A 845 22.15 8.32 12.29
C GLY A 845 23.53 7.99 11.71
N ALA A 846 24.48 7.70 12.60
CA ALA A 846 25.74 7.09 12.18
C ALA A 846 25.51 5.64 11.74
N PRO A 847 26.30 5.10 10.79
CA PRO A 847 26.20 3.70 10.39
C PRO A 847 26.27 2.76 11.61
N ALA A 848 25.30 1.85 11.73
CA ALA A 848 25.23 0.94 12.87
C ALA A 848 26.52 0.10 12.97
N PRO A 849 27.18 0.05 14.15
CA PRO A 849 28.33 -0.81 14.35
C PRO A 849 27.91 -2.29 14.32
N ALA A 850 28.88 -3.19 14.15
CA ALA A 850 28.62 -4.62 14.26
C ALA A 850 28.06 -4.96 15.67
N PRO A 851 27.15 -5.95 15.80
CA PRO A 851 26.54 -6.27 17.10
C PRO A 851 27.54 -6.57 18.22
N SER A 852 28.66 -7.22 17.91
CA SER A 852 29.74 -7.49 18.86
C SER A 852 30.42 -6.21 19.37
N VAL A 853 30.59 -5.21 18.49
CA VAL A 853 31.14 -3.90 18.85
C VAL A 853 30.14 -3.13 19.70
N LEU A 854 28.85 -3.15 19.35
CA LEU A 854 27.80 -2.52 20.16
C LEU A 854 27.73 -3.12 21.57
N ALA A 855 27.76 -4.45 21.67
CA ALA A 855 27.77 -5.16 22.95
C ALA A 855 29.02 -4.83 23.79
N ALA A 856 30.19 -4.74 23.16
CA ALA A 856 31.42 -4.36 23.85
C ALA A 856 31.35 -2.90 24.36
N GLN A 857 30.81 -1.97 23.56
CA GLN A 857 30.60 -0.58 23.98
C GLN A 857 29.62 -0.49 25.16
N ALA A 858 28.49 -1.21 25.10
CA ALA A 858 27.52 -1.27 26.18
C ALA A 858 28.15 -1.79 27.47
N ALA A 859 28.86 -2.93 27.40
CA ALA A 859 29.57 -3.50 28.55
C ALA A 859 30.61 -2.54 29.14
N GLN A 860 31.32 -1.77 28.29
CA GLN A 860 32.27 -0.76 28.76
C GLN A 860 31.59 0.39 29.50
N VAL A 861 30.41 0.83 29.06
CA VAL A 861 29.60 1.86 29.76
C VAL A 861 29.16 1.34 31.13
N GLU A 862 28.69 0.10 31.20
CA GLU A 862 28.26 -0.52 32.46
C GLU A 862 29.41 -0.72 33.44
N GLN A 863 30.57 -1.18 32.95
CA GLN A 863 31.78 -1.30 33.77
C GLN A 863 32.21 0.04 34.36
N ARG A 864 32.16 1.13 33.59
CA ARG A 864 32.44 2.49 34.10
C ARG A 864 31.45 2.89 35.19
N SER A 865 30.17 2.57 35.03
CA SER A 865 29.17 2.85 36.07
C SER A 865 29.41 2.03 37.34
N GLN A 866 29.75 0.75 37.23
CA GLN A 866 30.13 -0.09 38.37
C GLN A 866 31.38 0.44 39.10
N GLN A 867 32.36 0.96 38.37
CA GLN A 867 33.54 1.59 38.97
C GLN A 867 33.17 2.87 39.72
N ALA A 868 32.34 3.73 39.13
CA ALA A 868 31.84 4.94 39.78
C ALA A 868 31.04 4.62 41.05
N ALA A 869 30.21 3.57 41.03
CA ALA A 869 29.45 3.14 42.20
C ALA A 869 30.33 2.78 43.41
N ARG A 870 31.58 2.34 43.20
CA ARG A 870 32.52 2.00 44.29
C ARG A 870 33.14 3.22 44.97
N THR A 871 33.11 4.38 44.32
CA THR A 871 33.74 5.62 44.82
C THR A 871 32.70 6.62 45.32
N LEU A 872 31.44 6.46 44.92
CA LEU A 872 30.33 7.27 45.38
C LEU A 872 29.83 6.78 46.74
N GLY A 873 29.36 7.72 47.57
CA GLY A 873 28.82 7.44 48.89
C GLY A 873 27.97 8.57 49.43
N GLY A 874 27.28 8.34 50.55
CA GLY A 874 26.58 9.39 51.30
C GLY A 874 25.05 9.31 51.24
N PRO A 875 24.34 10.39 51.64
CA PRO A 875 22.89 10.40 51.75
C PRO A 875 22.15 10.03 50.45
N ALA A 876 22.61 10.52 49.31
CA ALA A 876 21.98 10.28 48.01
C ALA A 876 22.08 8.81 47.56
N GLU A 877 23.17 8.12 47.90
CA GLU A 877 23.28 6.68 47.66
C GLU A 877 22.24 5.90 48.47
N ARG A 878 22.05 6.25 49.75
CA ARG A 878 21.03 5.60 50.58
C ARG A 878 19.62 5.81 50.03
N LEU A 879 19.33 7.02 49.51
CA LEU A 879 18.09 7.30 48.80
C LEU A 879 17.92 6.35 47.60
N TYR A 880 18.93 6.25 46.72
CA TYR A 880 18.91 5.33 45.59
C TYR A 880 18.71 3.85 46.01
N GLN A 881 19.41 3.39 47.04
CA GLN A 881 19.30 2.01 47.53
C GLN A 881 17.90 1.70 48.06
N SER A 882 17.27 2.66 48.73
CA SER A 882 15.92 2.49 49.28
C SER A 882 14.80 2.60 48.25
N ALA A 883 14.95 3.49 47.26
CA ALA A 883 13.87 3.83 46.32
C ALA A 883 14.02 3.16 44.94
N CYS A 884 15.24 3.08 44.40
CA CYS A 884 15.46 2.76 42.99
C CYS A 884 16.14 1.40 42.76
N ALA A 885 17.00 0.97 43.67
CA ALA A 885 17.91 -0.16 43.43
C ALA A 885 17.17 -1.49 43.16
N VAL A 886 16.04 -1.75 43.80
CA VAL A 886 15.27 -3.01 43.63
C VAL A 886 14.92 -3.26 42.15
N CYS A 887 14.60 -2.20 41.40
CA CYS A 887 14.24 -2.29 39.98
C CYS A 887 15.40 -1.99 39.02
N HIS A 888 16.30 -1.08 39.40
CA HIS A 888 17.36 -0.57 38.51
C HIS A 888 18.75 -1.14 38.74
N GLN A 889 18.94 -1.98 39.75
CA GLN A 889 20.22 -2.66 39.99
C GLN A 889 20.32 -3.92 39.13
N SER A 890 21.24 -3.88 38.15
CA SER A 890 21.38 -4.89 37.10
C SER A 890 21.97 -6.23 37.54
N ASP A 891 22.44 -6.38 38.79
CA ASP A 891 23.26 -7.52 39.21
C ASP A 891 22.73 -8.38 40.38
N GLN A 892 21.59 -8.09 41.04
CA GLN A 892 21.20 -8.78 42.29
C GLN A 892 19.72 -9.23 42.49
N GLY A 893 18.98 -9.72 41.48
CA GLY A 893 17.71 -10.40 41.83
C GLY A 893 16.85 -11.01 40.72
N ILE A 894 15.89 -11.84 41.13
CA ILE A 894 14.89 -12.54 40.29
C ILE A 894 14.02 -11.52 39.51
N ALA A 895 13.67 -11.82 38.25
CA ALA A 895 12.93 -10.97 37.32
C ALA A 895 11.41 -10.86 37.60
N GLN A 896 10.99 -10.75 38.87
CA GLN A 896 9.57 -10.78 39.25
C GLN A 896 8.80 -9.46 38.98
N PHE A 897 9.47 -8.37 38.60
CA PHE A 897 8.88 -7.02 38.48
C PHE A 897 9.07 -6.37 37.10
N GLY A 898 9.23 -7.17 36.03
CA GLY A 898 9.44 -6.68 34.66
C GLY A 898 10.92 -6.66 34.23
N VAL A 899 11.21 -6.01 33.10
CA VAL A 899 12.59 -5.85 32.60
C VAL A 899 13.39 -4.93 33.52
N LYS A 900 14.68 -5.24 33.75
CA LYS A 900 15.58 -4.43 34.57
C LYS A 900 16.51 -3.61 33.68
N PRO A 901 16.13 -2.39 33.26
CA PRO A 901 16.93 -1.60 32.35
C PRO A 901 18.20 -1.12 33.05
N SER A 902 19.34 -1.30 32.39
CA SER A 902 20.61 -0.72 32.85
C SER A 902 20.55 0.80 32.73
N LEU A 903 20.51 1.50 33.87
CA LEU A 903 20.49 2.97 33.89
C LEU A 903 21.74 3.57 33.25
N ALA A 904 22.87 2.85 33.24
CA ALA A 904 24.10 3.29 32.59
C ALA A 904 23.92 3.50 31.07
N LEU A 905 23.00 2.75 30.45
CA LEU A 905 22.69 2.82 29.02
C LEU A 905 21.49 3.73 28.72
N ASN A 906 20.83 4.28 29.74
CA ASN A 906 19.67 5.14 29.53
C ASN A 906 20.08 6.48 28.90
N THR A 907 19.50 6.81 27.74
CA THR A 907 19.85 8.02 26.98
C THR A 907 19.61 9.31 27.78
N ASN A 908 18.55 9.37 28.59
CA ASN A 908 18.21 10.57 29.36
C ASN A 908 19.28 10.91 30.41
N LEU A 909 19.91 9.89 31.00
CA LEU A 909 21.01 10.12 31.94
C LEU A 909 22.25 10.70 31.26
N HIS A 910 22.41 10.56 29.94
CA HIS A 910 23.51 11.11 29.16
C HIS A 910 23.21 12.50 28.57
N SER A 911 21.98 12.99 28.69
CA SER A 911 21.56 14.30 28.16
C SER A 911 22.30 15.47 28.81
N GLN A 912 22.36 16.59 28.08
CA GLN A 912 22.88 17.85 28.58
C GLN A 912 21.96 18.45 29.65
N LEU A 913 20.64 18.28 29.52
CA LEU A 913 19.65 18.79 30.46
C LEU A 913 19.22 17.67 31.44
N PRO A 914 18.99 18.00 32.73
CA PRO A 914 18.50 17.04 33.72
C PRO A 914 16.98 16.81 33.62
N ASP A 915 16.27 17.61 32.83
CA ASP A 915 14.81 17.76 32.86
C ASP A 915 14.07 16.44 32.73
N ASN A 916 14.36 15.63 31.72
CA ASN A 916 13.68 14.35 31.52
C ASN A 916 13.88 13.38 32.70
N VAL A 917 15.09 13.34 33.28
CA VAL A 917 15.36 12.47 34.45
C VAL A 917 14.58 12.97 35.66
N ILE A 918 14.58 14.27 35.92
CA ILE A 918 13.82 14.87 37.03
C ILE A 918 12.32 14.64 36.83
N GLN A 919 11.78 14.81 35.62
CA GLN A 919 10.36 14.56 35.35
C GLN A 919 9.98 13.11 35.59
N VAL A 920 10.80 12.13 35.17
CA VAL A 920 10.58 10.71 35.48
C VAL A 920 10.66 10.44 36.99
N LEU A 921 11.58 11.07 37.72
CA LEU A 921 11.64 10.93 39.18
C LEU A 921 10.40 11.50 39.86
N LEU A 922 9.92 12.67 39.42
CA LEU A 922 8.75 13.30 40.02
C LEU A 922 7.45 12.52 39.69
N ARG A 923 7.26 12.16 38.43
CA ARG A 923 5.99 11.65 37.88
C ARG A 923 5.90 10.13 37.78
N GLY A 924 7.04 9.44 37.70
CA GLY A 924 7.09 8.00 37.49
C GLY A 924 6.67 7.58 36.07
N MET A 925 6.37 6.30 35.93
CA MET A 925 5.81 5.65 34.74
C MET A 925 4.75 4.62 35.18
N PRO A 926 3.58 5.05 35.65
CA PRO A 926 2.58 4.16 36.25
C PRO A 926 1.88 3.24 35.23
N ALA A 927 1.82 3.65 33.96
CA ALA A 927 1.28 2.87 32.85
C ALA A 927 2.31 2.83 31.72
N PRO A 928 3.28 1.90 31.74
CA PRO A 928 4.23 1.77 30.65
C PRO A 928 3.54 1.21 29.40
N PRO A 929 4.00 1.60 28.18
CA PRO A 929 3.42 1.11 26.92
C PRO A 929 3.42 -0.42 26.75
N ASN A 930 4.30 -1.10 27.50
CA ASN A 930 4.37 -2.54 27.59
C ASN A 930 4.32 -2.96 29.06
N SER A 931 3.34 -3.79 29.43
CA SER A 931 3.18 -4.32 30.79
C SER A 931 4.41 -5.11 31.31
N GLU A 932 5.23 -5.67 30.42
CA GLU A 932 6.48 -6.34 30.77
C GLU A 932 7.55 -5.39 31.32
N LEU A 933 7.38 -4.06 31.15
CA LEU A 933 8.30 -3.05 31.67
C LEU A 933 8.19 -2.87 33.19
N GLY A 934 7.03 -3.19 33.77
CA GLY A 934 6.73 -2.86 35.16
C GLY A 934 6.45 -1.36 35.37
N ALA A 935 5.57 -1.04 36.31
CA ALA A 935 5.25 0.35 36.65
C ALA A 935 6.36 0.97 37.50
N MET A 936 6.77 2.19 37.17
CA MET A 936 7.69 2.99 37.99
C MET A 936 6.89 4.00 38.82
N PRO A 937 7.03 4.04 40.16
CA PRO A 937 6.35 5.05 40.97
C PRO A 937 6.97 6.44 40.78
N GLY A 938 6.15 7.47 40.95
CA GLY A 938 6.61 8.86 41.07
C GLY A 938 6.98 9.20 42.51
N TYR A 939 7.94 10.10 42.68
CA TYR A 939 8.47 10.51 43.99
C TYR A 939 8.14 11.96 44.37
N ALA A 940 7.32 12.67 43.59
CA ALA A 940 6.91 14.03 43.91
C ALA A 940 6.33 14.12 45.33
N ASP A 941 5.44 13.21 45.74
CA ASP A 941 4.79 13.33 47.06
C ASP A 941 5.61 12.75 48.23
N THR A 942 6.75 12.12 47.95
CA THR A 942 7.53 11.39 48.96
C THR A 942 8.92 11.96 49.20
N LEU A 943 9.50 12.66 48.21
CA LEU A 943 10.81 13.29 48.32
C LEU A 943 10.68 14.80 48.09
N ASP A 944 11.42 15.59 48.87
CA ASP A 944 11.51 17.05 48.67
C ASP A 944 12.43 17.42 47.50
N ASP A 945 12.47 18.71 47.13
CA ASP A 945 13.26 19.19 45.98
C ASP A 945 14.77 18.95 46.14
N GLN A 946 15.28 19.07 47.36
CA GLN A 946 16.69 18.86 47.68
C GLN A 946 17.05 17.37 47.52
N GLN A 947 16.20 16.47 48.00
CA GLN A 947 16.37 15.03 47.88
C GLN A 947 16.33 14.57 46.43
N ILE A 948 15.38 15.10 45.62
CA ILE A 948 15.32 14.81 44.18
C ILE A 948 16.56 15.34 43.46
N ALA A 949 17.01 16.56 43.77
CA ALA A 949 18.22 17.14 43.19
C ALA A 949 19.47 16.31 43.52
N GLN A 950 19.63 15.92 44.79
CA GLN A 950 20.72 15.04 45.24
C GLN A 950 20.66 13.66 44.57
N LEU A 951 19.47 13.09 44.42
CA LEU A 951 19.28 11.82 43.74
C LEU A 951 19.65 11.93 42.25
N ALA A 952 19.17 12.97 41.54
CA ALA A 952 19.52 13.21 40.14
C ALA A 952 21.04 13.41 39.95
N GLN A 953 21.69 14.15 40.85
CA GLN A 953 23.14 14.32 40.86
C GLN A 953 23.87 12.99 41.06
N TYR A 954 23.42 12.15 42.01
CA TYR A 954 23.99 10.83 42.24
C TYR A 954 23.80 9.91 41.02
N LEU A 955 22.60 9.90 40.42
CA LEU A 955 22.33 9.10 39.22
C LEU A 955 23.27 9.50 38.07
N ARG A 956 23.45 10.81 37.83
CA ARG A 956 24.39 11.33 36.82
C ARG A 956 25.82 10.87 37.09
N ALA A 957 26.29 11.07 38.32
CA ALA A 957 27.65 10.72 38.73
C ALA A 957 27.92 9.21 38.66
N ARG A 958 26.92 8.37 38.96
CA ARG A 958 27.04 6.91 38.92
C ARG A 958 26.90 6.34 37.53
N PHE A 959 25.90 6.76 36.77
CA PHE A 959 25.49 6.08 35.53
C PHE A 959 26.02 6.75 34.26
N ALA A 960 26.51 7.98 34.37
CA ALA A 960 27.19 8.68 33.28
C ALA A 960 28.39 9.49 33.81
N PRO A 961 29.38 8.82 34.44
CA PRO A 961 30.52 9.46 35.12
C PRO A 961 31.46 10.22 34.18
N ASP A 962 31.37 9.99 32.87
CA ASP A 962 32.16 10.64 31.83
C ASP A 962 31.58 11.97 31.36
N LYS A 963 30.43 12.38 31.92
CA LYS A 963 29.75 13.61 31.56
C LYS A 963 29.81 14.61 32.72
N ALA A 964 29.72 15.89 32.38
CA ALA A 964 29.73 16.95 33.38
C ALA A 964 28.52 16.84 34.33
N ALA A 965 28.71 17.21 35.59
CA ALA A 965 27.63 17.35 36.54
C ALA A 965 26.66 18.46 36.09
N TRP A 966 25.36 18.17 36.16
CA TRP A 966 24.33 19.17 35.92
C TRP A 966 24.40 20.29 36.96
N GLN A 967 24.07 21.49 36.54
CA GLN A 967 24.06 22.69 37.37
C GLN A 967 22.62 23.05 37.74
N ASP A 968 22.46 23.80 38.84
CA ASP A 968 21.18 24.40 39.24
C ASP A 968 19.99 23.41 39.35
N LEU A 969 20.28 22.23 39.92
CA LEU A 969 19.31 21.13 40.01
C LEU A 969 18.11 21.50 40.89
N GLU A 970 18.29 22.10 42.06
CA GLU A 970 17.19 22.43 42.98
C GLU A 970 16.16 23.37 42.32
N ASN A 971 16.61 24.44 41.66
CA ASN A 971 15.71 25.34 40.92
C ASN A 971 15.03 24.62 39.75
N THR A 972 15.74 23.70 39.09
CA THR A 972 15.16 22.90 38.01
C THR A 972 14.07 21.96 38.52
N VAL A 973 14.28 21.31 39.68
CA VAL A 973 13.26 20.47 40.32
C VAL A 973 12.06 21.31 40.74
N ALA A 974 12.26 22.45 41.39
CA ALA A 974 11.18 23.33 41.80
C ALA A 974 10.33 23.80 40.60
N ARG A 975 10.99 24.17 39.48
CA ARG A 975 10.32 24.54 38.22
C ARG A 975 9.49 23.39 37.66
N LEU A 976 10.05 22.18 37.58
CA LEU A 976 9.37 21.02 36.98
C LEU A 976 8.27 20.45 37.87
N ARG A 977 8.40 20.59 39.20
CA ARG A 977 7.36 20.23 40.17
C ARG A 977 6.18 21.19 40.14
N ALA A 978 6.43 22.48 39.91
CA ALA A 978 5.38 23.48 39.74
C ALA A 978 4.69 23.40 38.37
N ALA A 979 5.30 22.75 37.38
CA ALA A 979 4.71 22.54 36.06
C ALA A 979 3.53 21.57 36.14
N PRO A 980 2.43 21.81 35.40
CA PRO A 980 1.28 20.92 35.40
C PRO A 980 1.64 19.50 34.94
N VAL A 981 0.89 18.52 35.45
CA VAL A 981 1.06 17.11 35.11
C VAL A 981 0.56 16.91 33.68
N HIS A 982 1.45 16.40 32.82
CA HIS A 982 1.19 15.99 31.44
C HIS A 982 1.22 14.47 31.37
#